data_AF-A0A950YGE9-F1
#
_entry.id   AF-A0A950YGE9-F1
#
_cell.length_a   1.000
_cell.length_b   1.000
_cell.length_c   1.000
_cell.angle_alpha   90.00
_cell.angle_beta   90.00
_cell.angle_gamma   90.00
#
_symmetry.space_group_name_H-M   'P 1'
#
loop_
_entity.id
_entity.type
_entity.pdbx_description
1 polymer ?
#
loop_
_entity_poly.entity_id
_entity_poly.type
_entity_poly.pdbx_seq_one_letter_code
_entity_poly.pdbx_strand_id
1 'polypeptide(L)'
;MLLPRLSNTPRSAVDLRRRLLEHVRLPLHRDAYALAVNQAFTAATGLLYWVLAARTYSAHYVGLNSALISAMMFLSGVASLNLPNILVRFLPESGDRIRTRVIWAYGASAAAAACAAVVFIVGVGSWTPRLSFLHSDRGLEAWFVFSTIAWCVFAIQDSVLTALGRAIWVPVENAVFSFVKLALLAAAAAALPRYGIFISWTIAMLVSVAGVNLLIFTRLLRRADRRTRGTGLDVRNRAFARYFAADYTCSVAWLSTVNLMPVIVTAVAGATTNAYWALAYAVAMPLYGVSQSIGTSLMLHGTTDRAALPVLARKAAIQGARVLVPSVVLLLLLAPYLLSLFGTDYAERSTTVLRLLAVGVLPNCVLVLAVHIARVQRRLRRAMIALAVEASIALGLATPLIHAMGVTGVALGWAVAQSVVALGLLFTWKRSFRADTEHPAAAGAPRAAPREHDANAPRSPRPPDLPASDLSIVHPVLSALFAALERKGVRWMMLRIPSNAAAPTGDVDLLVAPEDSAALRAAAYEIGFVSLPGWESAPDVILMRYDRTSDQWLLLDVSTSVSFRSPHSWQLPGATEYVLRRRAITEGIALPSDADAFWLLLLHCLLDKDRVAVHHLATLRRLASGAMGSALGASLCSAAGPAFSASDFVDAARSGDAEALRELGVRLAAELKRRRPLGERLKVMLSRA
;
A
#
# COMPACT_ATOMS: atom_id res chain seq x y z
N MET A 1 46.56 0.22 -6.99
CA MET A 1 46.37 -1.03 -7.77
C MET A 1 45.30 -1.84 -7.04
N LEU A 2 44.16 -2.27 -7.58
CA LEU A 2 43.52 -2.22 -8.89
C LEU A 2 42.00 -2.18 -8.61
N LEU A 3 41.31 -1.13 -9.05
CA LEU A 3 39.84 -1.07 -9.08
C LEU A 3 39.33 -1.93 -10.25
N PRO A 4 38.31 -2.79 -10.08
CA PRO A 4 37.61 -3.38 -11.22
C PRO A 4 36.74 -2.30 -11.87
N ARG A 5 36.98 -2.07 -13.16
CA ARG A 5 36.23 -1.13 -14.00
C ARG A 5 34.74 -1.52 -14.04
N LEU A 6 33.88 -0.69 -13.45
CA LEU A 6 32.44 -0.69 -13.72
C LEU A 6 32.19 0.00 -15.07
N SER A 7 32.41 -0.70 -16.17
CA SER A 7 31.97 -0.25 -17.50
C SER A 7 30.57 -0.79 -17.78
N ASN A 8 29.54 -0.07 -17.33
CA ASN A 8 28.18 -0.24 -17.82
C ASN A 8 27.50 1.13 -17.99
N THR A 9 28.14 1.99 -18.77
CA THR A 9 27.52 3.19 -19.34
C THR A 9 26.59 2.78 -20.49
N PRO A 10 25.35 3.30 -20.55
CA PRO A 10 24.39 2.96 -21.61
C PRO A 10 24.93 3.39 -22.98
N ARG A 11 25.03 2.44 -23.93
CA ARG A 11 25.65 2.68 -25.25
C ARG A 11 24.70 3.32 -26.29
N SER A 12 23.41 3.47 -25.99
CA SER A 12 22.49 4.19 -26.88
C SER A 12 21.22 4.67 -26.16
N ALA A 13 20.59 5.74 -26.68
CA ALA A 13 19.27 6.20 -26.23
C ALA A 13 18.19 5.11 -26.40
N VAL A 14 18.41 4.16 -27.31
CA VAL A 14 17.53 3.00 -27.56
C VAL A 14 17.59 1.99 -26.42
N ASP A 15 18.77 1.74 -25.83
CA ASP A 15 18.92 0.86 -24.66
C ASP A 15 18.31 1.45 -23.40
N LEU A 16 18.41 2.77 -23.21
CA LEU A 16 17.76 3.47 -22.11
C LEU A 16 16.23 3.41 -22.26
N ARG A 17 15.73 3.65 -23.48
CA ARG A 17 14.30 3.56 -23.82
C ARG A 17 13.76 2.13 -23.66
N ARG A 18 14.52 1.12 -24.07
CA ARG A 18 14.16 -0.30 -23.94
C ARG A 18 14.12 -0.74 -22.48
N ARG A 19 15.11 -0.37 -21.66
CA ARG A 19 15.11 -0.64 -20.21
C ARG A 19 13.97 0.09 -19.47
N LEU A 20 13.66 1.33 -19.85
CA LEU A 20 12.50 2.06 -19.31
C LEU A 20 11.17 1.39 -19.71
N LEU A 21 11.04 0.96 -20.98
CA LEU A 21 9.86 0.25 -21.47
C LEU A 21 9.70 -1.14 -20.83
N GLU A 22 10.81 -1.84 -20.52
CA GLU A 22 10.79 -3.10 -19.78
C GLU A 22 10.45 -2.89 -18.30
N HIS A 23 10.89 -1.77 -17.67
CA HIS A 23 10.52 -1.38 -16.31
C HIS A 23 9.02 -1.08 -16.15
N VAL A 24 8.42 -0.41 -17.14
CA VAL A 24 6.98 -0.05 -17.14
C VAL A 24 6.07 -1.27 -17.38
N ARG A 25 6.59 -2.37 -17.93
CA ARG A 25 5.81 -3.57 -18.32
C ARG A 25 5.63 -4.63 -17.24
N LEU A 26 6.28 -4.48 -16.08
CA LEU A 26 6.07 -5.33 -14.91
C LEU A 26 4.77 -4.89 -14.17
N PRO A 27 3.84 -5.81 -13.82
CA PRO A 27 2.54 -5.45 -13.22
C PRO A 27 2.64 -4.55 -11.98
N LEU A 28 3.61 -4.82 -11.10
CA LEU A 28 3.85 -4.06 -9.88
C LEU A 28 4.32 -2.61 -10.14
N HIS A 29 5.04 -2.39 -11.24
CA HIS A 29 5.49 -1.06 -11.64
C HIS A 29 4.42 -0.31 -12.41
N ARG A 30 3.58 -0.99 -13.20
CA ARG A 30 2.45 -0.39 -13.92
C ARG A 30 1.44 0.25 -12.96
N ASP A 31 1.10 -0.41 -11.86
CA ASP A 31 0.16 0.14 -10.87
C ASP A 31 0.77 1.33 -10.12
N ALA A 32 2.06 1.26 -9.78
CA ALA A 32 2.79 2.37 -9.19
C ALA A 32 2.93 3.56 -10.16
N TYR A 33 3.17 3.31 -11.45
CA TYR A 33 3.21 4.34 -12.49
C TYR A 33 1.83 4.91 -12.79
N ALA A 34 0.77 4.09 -12.83
CA ALA A 34 -0.60 4.56 -13.01
C ALA A 34 -1.02 5.46 -11.84
N LEU A 35 -0.68 5.09 -10.61
CA LEU A 35 -0.93 5.92 -9.43
C LEU A 35 -0.10 7.21 -9.47
N ALA A 36 1.18 7.13 -9.85
CA ALA A 36 2.04 8.30 -9.99
C ALA A 36 1.56 9.24 -11.11
N VAL A 37 1.11 8.71 -12.24
CA VAL A 37 0.52 9.48 -13.35
C VAL A 37 -0.79 10.12 -12.90
N ASN A 38 -1.65 9.41 -12.18
CA ASN A 38 -2.87 9.97 -11.62
C ASN A 38 -2.58 11.12 -10.64
N GLN A 39 -1.64 10.94 -9.72
CA GLN A 39 -1.22 11.97 -8.78
C GLN A 39 -0.59 13.18 -9.49
N ALA A 40 0.25 12.95 -10.50
CA ALA A 40 0.83 14.01 -11.32
C ALA A 40 -0.24 14.77 -12.11
N PHE A 41 -1.23 14.05 -12.65
CA PHE A 41 -2.36 14.62 -13.36
C PHE A 41 -3.24 15.49 -12.44
N THR A 42 -3.59 15.00 -11.25
CA THR A 42 -4.34 15.77 -10.25
C THR A 42 -3.55 17.01 -9.79
N ALA A 43 -2.24 16.88 -9.57
CA ALA A 43 -1.38 18.00 -9.22
C ALA A 43 -1.32 19.05 -10.35
N ALA A 44 -1.16 18.61 -11.61
CA ALA A 44 -1.09 19.51 -12.76
C ALA A 44 -2.41 20.25 -13.02
N THR A 45 -3.55 19.55 -12.95
CA THR A 45 -4.87 20.18 -13.12
C THR A 45 -5.20 21.11 -11.95
N GLY A 46 -4.81 20.74 -10.72
CA GLY A 46 -4.91 21.62 -9.56
C GLY A 46 -4.05 22.88 -9.70
N LEU A 47 -2.81 22.73 -10.17
CA LEU A 47 -1.92 23.86 -10.43
C LEU A 47 -2.51 24.80 -11.49
N LEU A 48 -2.98 24.24 -12.60
CA LEU A 48 -3.61 25.02 -13.69
C LEU A 48 -4.84 25.79 -13.21
N TYR A 49 -5.69 25.16 -12.39
CA TYR A 49 -6.85 25.81 -11.77
C TYR A 49 -6.44 27.03 -10.95
N TRP A 50 -5.43 26.87 -10.08
CA TRP A 50 -5.00 27.96 -9.21
C TRP A 50 -4.23 29.05 -9.96
N VAL A 51 -3.49 28.70 -11.02
CA VAL A 51 -2.87 29.69 -11.93
C VAL A 51 -3.95 30.51 -12.61
N LEU A 52 -4.98 29.87 -13.17
CA LEU A 52 -6.11 30.56 -13.77
C LEU A 52 -6.79 31.47 -12.74
N ALA A 53 -7.08 30.96 -11.54
CA ALA A 53 -7.69 31.74 -10.47
C ALA A 53 -6.86 32.96 -10.07
N ALA A 54 -5.54 32.82 -9.92
CA ALA A 54 -4.64 33.91 -9.54
C ALA A 54 -4.49 34.98 -10.63
N ARG A 55 -4.67 34.60 -11.89
CA ARG A 55 -4.61 35.52 -13.05
C ARG A 55 -5.93 36.24 -13.31
N THR A 56 -7.06 35.65 -12.93
CA THR A 56 -8.39 36.23 -13.15
C THR A 56 -8.96 36.94 -11.93
N TYR A 57 -8.55 36.56 -10.71
CA TYR A 57 -9.01 37.16 -9.46
C TYR A 57 -7.87 37.87 -8.73
N SER A 58 -8.22 38.92 -7.98
CA SER A 58 -7.27 39.59 -7.10
C SER A 58 -6.83 38.66 -5.96
N ALA A 59 -5.64 38.90 -5.40
CA ALA A 59 -5.14 38.13 -4.25
C ALA A 59 -6.11 38.15 -3.05
N HIS A 60 -6.84 39.25 -2.84
CA HIS A 60 -7.88 39.30 -1.83
C HIS A 60 -8.96 38.23 -2.05
N TYR A 61 -9.52 38.12 -3.25
CA TYR A 61 -10.57 37.14 -3.54
C TYR A 61 -10.04 35.70 -3.60
N VAL A 62 -8.82 35.47 -4.11
CA VAL A 62 -8.18 34.14 -4.05
C VAL A 62 -8.05 33.67 -2.60
N GLY A 63 -7.59 34.54 -1.72
CA GLY A 63 -7.44 34.25 -0.30
C GLY A 63 -8.76 34.04 0.43
N LEU A 64 -9.78 34.84 0.10
CA LEU A 64 -11.12 34.70 0.68
C LEU A 64 -11.77 33.37 0.28
N ASN A 65 -11.75 33.04 -1.01
CA ASN A 65 -12.35 31.79 -1.50
C ASN A 65 -11.59 30.56 -1.02
N SER A 66 -10.26 30.60 -0.95
CA SER A 66 -9.48 29.49 -0.39
C SER A 66 -9.78 29.28 1.09
N ALA A 67 -9.98 30.35 1.88
CA ALA A 67 -10.40 30.23 3.28
C ALA A 67 -11.79 29.57 3.41
N LEU A 68 -12.75 29.92 2.56
CA LEU A 68 -14.07 29.28 2.52
C LEU A 68 -13.97 27.79 2.17
N ILE A 69 -13.18 27.43 1.16
CA ILE A 69 -12.95 26.02 0.78
C ILE A 69 -12.32 25.26 1.95
N SER A 70 -11.29 25.82 2.58
CA SER A 70 -10.62 25.19 3.71
C SER A 70 -11.52 25.04 4.94
N ALA A 71 -12.33 26.05 5.26
CA ALA A 71 -13.31 25.97 6.34
C ALA A 71 -14.35 24.86 6.06
N MET A 72 -14.91 24.82 4.85
CA MET A 72 -15.83 23.76 4.42
C MET A 72 -15.19 22.37 4.57
N MET A 73 -13.99 22.18 4.03
CA MET A 73 -13.26 20.89 4.12
C MET A 73 -12.96 20.49 5.56
N PHE A 74 -12.63 21.44 6.43
CA PHE A 74 -12.40 21.19 7.85
C PHE A 74 -13.68 20.73 8.56
N LEU A 75 -14.78 21.48 8.40
CA LEU A 75 -16.05 21.17 9.06
C LEU A 75 -16.60 19.82 8.61
N SER A 76 -16.60 19.54 7.30
CA SER A 76 -17.04 18.26 6.76
C SER A 76 -16.16 17.09 7.20
N GLY A 77 -14.83 17.29 7.28
CA GLY A 77 -13.92 16.22 7.72
C GLY A 77 -14.08 15.86 9.20
N VAL A 78 -14.33 16.84 10.07
CA VAL A 78 -14.73 16.59 11.48
C VAL A 78 -16.09 15.89 11.52
N ALA A 79 -17.07 16.40 10.79
CA ALA A 79 -18.43 15.86 10.74
C ALA A 79 -18.53 14.45 10.13
N SER A 80 -17.51 14.01 9.39
CA SER A 80 -17.44 12.66 8.83
C SER A 80 -17.23 11.58 9.90
N LEU A 81 -16.89 11.92 11.16
CA LEU A 81 -16.80 11.00 12.30
C LEU A 81 -15.99 9.71 12.04
N ASN A 82 -14.94 9.79 11.22
CA ASN A 82 -14.13 8.66 10.75
C ASN A 82 -14.88 7.58 9.94
N LEU A 83 -16.11 7.87 9.48
CA LEU A 83 -16.91 6.99 8.62
C LEU A 83 -16.18 6.53 7.35
N PRO A 84 -15.38 7.37 6.67
CA PRO A 84 -14.57 6.92 5.53
C PRO A 84 -13.74 5.65 5.83
N ASN A 85 -13.02 5.64 6.95
CA ASN A 85 -12.21 4.50 7.35
C ASN A 85 -13.04 3.29 7.83
N ILE A 86 -14.20 3.53 8.46
CA ILE A 86 -15.12 2.49 8.91
C ILE A 86 -15.74 1.76 7.71
N LEU A 87 -16.23 2.52 6.72
CA LEU A 87 -16.95 1.97 5.57
C LEU A 87 -16.07 1.09 4.70
N VAL A 88 -14.83 1.51 4.41
CA VAL A 88 -13.88 0.69 3.63
C VAL A 88 -13.70 -0.71 4.23
N ARG A 89 -13.73 -0.82 5.56
CA ARG A 89 -13.50 -2.08 6.27
C ARG A 89 -14.76 -2.91 6.49
N PHE A 90 -15.87 -2.30 6.90
CA PHE A 90 -17.05 -3.04 7.38
C PHE A 90 -18.26 -3.00 6.46
N LEU A 91 -18.26 -2.09 5.49
CA LEU A 91 -19.34 -2.07 4.51
C LEU A 91 -19.38 -3.38 3.69
N PRO A 92 -18.26 -4.03 3.30
CA PRO A 92 -18.30 -5.32 2.61
C PRO A 92 -18.97 -6.45 3.41
N GLU A 93 -18.89 -6.41 4.74
CA GLU A 93 -19.46 -7.42 5.65
C GLU A 93 -20.97 -7.22 5.90
N SER A 94 -21.57 -6.18 5.32
CA SER A 94 -22.92 -5.72 5.65
C SER A 94 -24.08 -6.54 5.06
N GLY A 95 -23.78 -7.47 4.15
CA GLY A 95 -24.79 -8.30 3.47
C GLY A 95 -25.93 -7.47 2.87
N ASP A 96 -27.16 -7.96 3.01
CA ASP A 96 -28.39 -7.35 2.48
C ASP A 96 -28.72 -5.96 3.05
N ARG A 97 -28.02 -5.50 4.10
CA ARG A 97 -28.23 -4.17 4.71
C ARG A 97 -27.25 -3.12 4.21
N ILE A 98 -26.42 -3.45 3.21
CA ILE A 98 -25.38 -2.55 2.70
C ILE A 98 -25.97 -1.21 2.22
N ARG A 99 -27.07 -1.22 1.46
CA ARG A 99 -27.75 0.00 1.02
C ARG A 99 -28.22 0.87 2.18
N THR A 100 -28.89 0.26 3.16
CA THR A 100 -29.41 0.96 4.35
C THR A 100 -28.28 1.56 5.18
N ARG A 101 -27.15 0.85 5.33
CA ARG A 101 -25.97 1.37 6.06
C ARG A 101 -25.32 2.55 5.35
N VAL A 102 -25.26 2.55 4.02
CA VAL A 102 -24.77 3.73 3.25
C VAL A 102 -25.69 4.93 3.49
N ILE A 103 -27.01 4.74 3.41
CA ILE A 103 -27.98 5.83 3.64
C ILE A 103 -27.84 6.40 5.06
N TRP A 104 -27.73 5.54 6.07
CA TRP A 104 -27.50 5.98 7.46
C TRP A 104 -26.18 6.71 7.64
N ALA A 105 -25.09 6.22 7.05
CA ALA A 105 -23.80 6.89 7.11
C ALA A 105 -23.86 8.29 6.48
N TYR A 106 -24.52 8.43 5.32
CA TYR A 106 -24.73 9.72 4.68
C TYR A 106 -25.63 10.63 5.50
N GLY A 107 -26.77 10.13 6.00
CA GLY A 107 -27.69 10.93 6.81
C GLY A 107 -27.07 11.43 8.11
N ALA A 108 -26.36 10.56 8.84
CA ALA A 108 -25.70 10.92 10.10
C ALA A 108 -24.57 11.94 9.90
N SER A 109 -23.73 11.74 8.88
CA SER A 109 -22.63 12.67 8.56
C SER A 109 -23.12 13.99 7.97
N ALA A 110 -24.20 13.98 7.18
CA ALA A 110 -24.85 15.19 6.68
C ALA A 110 -25.46 16.01 7.82
N ALA A 111 -26.12 15.37 8.77
CA ALA A 111 -26.66 16.03 9.96
C ALA A 111 -25.53 16.63 10.82
N ALA A 112 -24.45 15.87 11.06
CA ALA A 112 -23.28 16.37 11.78
C ALA A 112 -22.62 17.54 11.05
N ALA A 113 -22.53 17.50 9.72
CA ALA A 113 -21.95 18.57 8.90
C ALA A 113 -22.83 19.82 8.91
N ALA A 114 -24.15 19.67 8.87
CA ALA A 114 -25.10 20.77 9.00
C ALA A 114 -24.94 21.45 10.37
N CYS A 115 -24.90 20.67 11.46
CA CYS A 115 -24.66 21.21 12.80
C CYS A 115 -23.32 21.93 12.90
N ALA A 116 -22.24 21.34 12.40
CA ALA A 116 -20.92 21.96 12.41
C ALA A 116 -20.87 23.27 11.59
N ALA A 117 -21.52 23.30 10.42
CA ALA A 117 -21.62 24.48 9.58
C ALA A 117 -22.42 25.60 10.25
N VAL A 118 -23.56 25.28 10.86
CA VAL A 118 -24.38 26.26 11.61
C VAL A 118 -23.62 26.82 12.80
N VAL A 119 -22.95 25.96 13.58
CA VAL A 119 -22.10 26.41 14.70
C VAL A 119 -20.98 27.33 14.22
N PHE A 120 -20.32 26.98 13.11
CA PHE A 120 -19.29 27.83 12.52
C PHE A 120 -19.84 29.18 12.09
N ILE A 121 -20.99 29.22 11.41
CA ILE A 121 -21.63 30.46 10.97
C ILE A 121 -22.01 31.33 12.17
N VAL A 122 -22.68 30.78 13.18
CA VAL A 122 -23.05 31.54 14.39
C VAL A 122 -21.80 32.05 15.13
N GLY A 123 -20.74 31.26 15.16
CA GLY A 123 -19.47 31.63 15.81
C GLY A 123 -18.54 32.51 14.97
N VAL A 124 -18.80 32.68 13.66
CA VAL A 124 -17.82 33.25 12.73
C VAL A 124 -17.48 34.70 13.09
N GLY A 125 -18.47 35.48 13.53
CA GLY A 125 -18.26 36.86 13.96
C GLY A 125 -17.32 36.99 15.17
N SER A 126 -17.35 36.03 16.09
CA SER A 126 -16.54 36.03 17.31
C SER A 126 -15.16 35.41 17.11
N TRP A 127 -15.10 34.28 16.40
CA TRP A 127 -13.83 33.55 16.20
C TRP A 127 -13.00 34.14 15.07
N THR A 128 -13.67 34.64 14.02
CA THR A 128 -13.02 35.09 12.79
C THR A 128 -13.70 36.37 12.26
N PRO A 129 -13.57 37.53 12.94
CA PRO A 129 -14.29 38.75 12.55
C PRO A 129 -14.12 39.16 11.08
N ARG A 130 -12.97 38.82 10.47
CA ARG A 130 -12.67 39.07 9.05
C ARG A 130 -13.47 38.20 8.06
N LEU A 131 -14.13 37.14 8.54
CA LEU A 131 -15.07 36.30 7.78
C LEU A 131 -16.55 36.66 8.06
N SER A 132 -16.83 37.69 8.87
CA SER A 132 -18.20 38.12 9.17
C SER A 132 -19.03 38.53 7.95
N PHE A 133 -18.38 38.78 6.79
CA PHE A 133 -19.07 39.02 5.52
C PHE A 133 -20.00 37.87 5.11
N LEU A 134 -19.80 36.66 5.64
CA LEU A 134 -20.72 35.53 5.45
C LEU A 134 -22.15 35.88 5.88
N HIS A 135 -22.33 36.71 6.91
CA HIS A 135 -23.66 37.20 7.33
C HIS A 135 -24.22 38.32 6.45
N SER A 136 -23.37 38.94 5.63
CA SER A 136 -23.80 40.02 4.74
C SER A 136 -24.62 39.50 3.55
N ASP A 137 -24.50 38.22 3.21
CA ASP A 137 -25.22 37.57 2.11
C ASP A 137 -25.82 36.24 2.58
N ARG A 138 -27.13 36.25 2.85
CA ARG A 138 -27.88 35.05 3.27
C ARG A 138 -27.85 33.93 2.22
N GLY A 139 -27.73 34.27 0.94
CA GLY A 139 -27.59 33.29 -0.13
C GLY A 139 -26.25 32.56 -0.05
N LEU A 140 -25.16 33.29 0.21
CA LEU A 140 -23.84 32.71 0.41
C LEU A 140 -23.77 31.86 1.68
N GLU A 141 -24.39 32.32 2.78
CA GLU A 141 -24.48 31.58 4.04
C GLU A 141 -25.17 30.22 3.84
N ALA A 142 -26.35 30.23 3.20
CA ALA A 142 -27.08 29.01 2.88
C ALA A 142 -26.29 28.09 1.92
N TRP A 143 -25.64 28.67 0.90
CA TRP A 143 -24.81 27.93 -0.03
C TRP A 143 -23.60 27.28 0.66
N PHE A 144 -22.99 27.96 1.64
CA PHE A 144 -21.89 27.42 2.42
C PHE A 144 -22.32 26.22 3.27
N VAL A 145 -23.47 26.30 3.96
CA VAL A 145 -24.02 25.15 4.72
C VAL A 145 -24.28 23.98 3.78
N PHE A 146 -24.98 24.23 2.67
CA PHE A 146 -25.30 23.20 1.68
C PHE A 146 -24.04 22.55 1.10
N SER A 147 -23.05 23.36 0.73
CA SER A 147 -21.76 22.88 0.20
C SER A 147 -20.98 22.07 1.22
N THR A 148 -21.04 22.44 2.51
CA THR A 148 -20.40 21.68 3.61
C THR A 148 -21.04 20.30 3.79
N ILE A 149 -22.37 20.23 3.71
CA ILE A 149 -23.10 18.95 3.75
C ILE A 149 -22.72 18.09 2.54
N ALA A 150 -22.75 18.67 1.34
CA ALA A 150 -22.47 17.96 0.11
C ALA A 150 -21.00 17.51 0.00
N TRP A 151 -20.04 18.29 0.51
CA TRP A 151 -18.63 17.89 0.61
C TRP A 151 -18.43 16.70 1.56
N CYS A 152 -19.23 16.63 2.63
CA CYS A 152 -19.22 15.47 3.53
C CYS A 152 -19.63 14.20 2.78
N VAL A 153 -20.70 14.28 1.97
CA VAL A 153 -21.14 13.15 1.11
C VAL A 153 -20.08 12.81 0.06
N PHE A 154 -19.47 13.82 -0.59
CA PHE A 154 -18.39 13.65 -1.55
C PHE A 154 -17.18 12.92 -0.94
N ALA A 155 -16.80 13.19 0.30
CA ALA A 155 -15.70 12.48 0.96
C ALA A 155 -16.05 11.02 1.31
N ILE A 156 -17.29 10.75 1.69
CA ILE A 156 -17.71 9.42 2.13
C ILE A 156 -17.97 8.49 0.93
N GLN A 157 -18.45 9.01 -0.21
CA GLN A 157 -18.72 8.17 -1.39
C GLN A 157 -17.46 7.51 -1.95
N ASP A 158 -16.29 8.13 -1.88
CA ASP A 158 -14.99 7.53 -2.24
C ASP A 158 -14.74 6.24 -1.46
N SER A 159 -15.07 6.28 -0.16
CA SER A 159 -14.94 5.14 0.74
C SER A 159 -15.97 4.05 0.44
N VAL A 160 -17.19 4.45 0.06
CA VAL A 160 -18.24 3.51 -0.40
C VAL A 160 -17.83 2.82 -1.70
N LEU A 161 -17.33 3.56 -2.70
CA LEU A 161 -16.82 2.99 -3.96
C LEU A 161 -15.68 2.01 -3.71
N THR A 162 -14.76 2.37 -2.82
CA THR A 162 -13.64 1.52 -2.42
C THR A 162 -14.14 0.24 -1.74
N ALA A 163 -15.05 0.36 -0.77
CA ALA A 163 -15.65 -0.77 -0.08
C ALA A 163 -16.42 -1.72 -1.02
N LEU A 164 -17.07 -1.18 -2.05
CA LEU A 164 -17.79 -1.98 -3.06
C LEU A 164 -16.84 -2.66 -4.08
N GLY A 165 -15.52 -2.56 -3.90
CA GLY A 165 -14.51 -3.12 -4.80
C GLY A 165 -14.43 -2.36 -6.13
N ARG A 166 -14.82 -1.08 -6.15
CA ARG A 166 -14.92 -0.22 -7.34
C ARG A 166 -14.08 1.04 -7.23
N ALA A 167 -12.94 0.95 -6.53
CA ALA A 167 -11.98 2.05 -6.34
C ALA A 167 -11.48 2.69 -7.65
N ILE A 168 -11.58 2.00 -8.79
CA ILE A 168 -11.24 2.56 -10.12
C ILE A 168 -12.09 3.78 -10.50
N TRP A 169 -13.29 3.93 -9.91
CA TRP A 169 -14.13 5.09 -10.15
C TRP A 169 -13.66 6.34 -9.40
N VAL A 170 -12.85 6.20 -8.34
CA VAL A 170 -12.35 7.34 -7.56
C VAL A 170 -11.40 8.24 -8.38
N PRO A 171 -10.43 7.70 -9.16
CA PRO A 171 -9.66 8.51 -10.11
C PRO A 171 -10.51 9.18 -11.20
N VAL A 172 -11.52 8.46 -11.74
CA VAL A 172 -12.41 8.99 -12.78
C VAL A 172 -13.22 10.16 -12.24
N GLU A 173 -13.77 10.00 -11.04
CA GLU A 173 -14.48 11.03 -10.31
C GLU A 173 -13.62 12.29 -10.12
N ASN A 174 -12.41 12.10 -9.58
CA ASN A 174 -11.47 13.20 -9.35
C ASN A 174 -11.05 13.91 -10.65
N ALA A 175 -10.94 13.17 -11.76
CA ALA A 175 -10.67 13.75 -13.07
C ALA A 175 -11.85 14.60 -13.56
N VAL A 176 -13.08 14.08 -13.48
CA VAL A 176 -14.31 14.81 -13.84
C VAL A 176 -14.43 16.07 -12.99
N PHE A 177 -14.29 15.96 -11.68
CA PHE A 177 -14.30 17.09 -10.75
C PHE A 177 -13.26 18.15 -11.15
N SER A 178 -12.05 17.73 -11.50
CA SER A 178 -10.95 18.63 -11.86
C SER A 178 -11.18 19.37 -13.19
N PHE A 179 -11.72 18.71 -14.20
CA PHE A 179 -12.04 19.37 -15.48
C PHE A 179 -13.26 20.28 -15.38
N VAL A 180 -14.33 19.82 -14.71
CA VAL A 180 -15.55 20.60 -14.55
C VAL A 180 -15.26 21.88 -13.76
N LYS A 181 -14.52 21.80 -12.64
CA LYS A 181 -14.19 23.01 -11.87
C LYS A 181 -13.33 23.99 -12.67
N LEU A 182 -12.41 23.50 -13.51
CA LEU A 182 -11.56 24.34 -14.34
C LEU A 182 -12.38 25.08 -15.41
N ALA A 183 -13.29 24.36 -16.10
CA ALA A 183 -14.19 24.95 -17.08
C ALA A 183 -15.15 25.97 -16.44
N LEU A 184 -15.73 25.62 -15.28
CA LEU A 184 -16.61 26.51 -14.53
C LEU A 184 -15.88 27.74 -14.01
N LEU A 185 -14.62 27.63 -13.59
CA LEU A 185 -13.82 28.78 -13.16
C LEU A 185 -13.57 29.74 -14.33
N ALA A 186 -13.24 29.21 -15.51
CA ALA A 186 -13.07 30.03 -16.71
C ALA A 186 -14.35 30.80 -17.08
N ALA A 187 -15.51 30.17 -16.95
CA ALA A 187 -16.80 30.83 -17.14
C ALA A 187 -17.15 31.82 -16.01
N ALA A 188 -16.87 31.46 -14.76
CA ALA A 188 -17.19 32.26 -13.58
C ALA A 188 -16.31 33.51 -13.45
N ALA A 189 -15.12 33.53 -14.06
CA ALA A 189 -14.20 34.67 -14.04
C ALA A 189 -14.87 35.98 -14.49
N ALA A 190 -15.78 35.92 -15.47
CA ALA A 190 -16.52 37.09 -15.94
C ALA A 190 -17.83 37.32 -15.17
N ALA A 191 -18.55 36.24 -14.80
CA ALA A 191 -19.90 36.33 -14.23
C ALA A 191 -19.94 36.54 -12.71
N LEU A 192 -18.92 36.07 -11.97
CA LEU A 192 -18.89 36.02 -10.51
C LEU A 192 -17.52 36.52 -9.98
N PRO A 193 -17.29 37.84 -9.94
CA PRO A 193 -15.97 38.43 -9.64
C PRO A 193 -15.50 38.23 -8.20
N ARG A 194 -16.41 37.92 -7.25
CA ARG A 194 -16.07 37.78 -5.82
C ARG A 194 -15.95 36.32 -5.36
N TYR A 195 -16.89 35.48 -5.76
CA TYR A 195 -17.04 34.11 -5.23
C TYR A 195 -16.92 33.02 -6.30
N GLY A 196 -16.50 33.36 -7.52
CA GLY A 196 -16.46 32.40 -8.62
C GLY A 196 -15.53 31.22 -8.39
N ILE A 197 -14.46 31.36 -7.59
CA ILE A 197 -13.60 30.24 -7.17
C ILE A 197 -14.39 29.26 -6.29
N PHE A 198 -15.02 29.74 -5.21
CA PHE A 198 -15.79 28.89 -4.31
C PHE A 198 -17.01 28.26 -5.00
N ILE A 199 -17.73 29.02 -5.83
CA ILE A 199 -18.90 28.55 -6.56
C ILE A 199 -18.52 27.53 -7.64
N SER A 200 -17.49 27.78 -8.44
CA SER A 200 -17.02 26.81 -9.46
C SER A 200 -16.57 25.49 -8.83
N TRP A 201 -15.89 25.57 -7.68
CA TRP A 201 -15.44 24.40 -6.92
C TRP A 201 -16.63 23.60 -6.37
N THR A 202 -17.58 24.27 -5.74
CA THR A 202 -18.74 23.62 -5.10
C THR A 202 -19.73 23.07 -6.12
N ILE A 203 -19.98 23.76 -7.24
CA ILE A 203 -20.81 23.23 -8.33
C ILE A 203 -20.17 22.00 -8.98
N ALA A 204 -18.86 22.03 -9.26
CA ALA A 204 -18.17 20.86 -9.82
C ALA A 204 -18.26 19.65 -8.89
N MET A 205 -18.12 19.87 -7.58
CA MET A 205 -18.30 18.82 -6.57
C MET A 205 -19.74 18.29 -6.60
N LEU A 206 -20.76 19.14 -6.69
CA LEU A 206 -22.16 18.70 -6.77
C LEU A 206 -22.45 17.83 -8.01
N VAL A 207 -21.91 18.21 -9.18
CA VAL A 207 -22.00 17.40 -10.40
C VAL A 207 -21.39 16.01 -10.17
N SER A 208 -20.25 15.95 -9.49
CA SER A 208 -19.58 14.71 -9.13
C SER A 208 -20.41 13.85 -8.17
N VAL A 209 -20.89 14.44 -7.07
CA VAL A 209 -21.79 13.81 -6.09
C VAL A 209 -23.02 13.24 -6.77
N ALA A 210 -23.67 14.00 -7.65
CA ALA A 210 -24.87 13.55 -8.35
C ALA A 210 -24.58 12.35 -9.26
N GLY A 211 -23.54 12.43 -10.10
CA GLY A 211 -23.17 11.35 -11.02
C GLY A 211 -22.75 10.06 -10.32
N VAL A 212 -21.94 10.19 -9.27
CA VAL A 212 -21.42 9.03 -8.52
C VAL A 212 -22.50 8.40 -7.65
N ASN A 213 -23.33 9.18 -6.97
CA ASN A 213 -24.44 8.60 -6.19
C ASN A 213 -25.50 7.98 -7.09
N LEU A 214 -25.76 8.53 -8.28
CA LEU A 214 -26.60 7.87 -9.27
C LEU A 214 -26.03 6.48 -9.61
N LEU A 215 -24.73 6.37 -9.90
CA LEU A 215 -24.07 5.09 -10.17
C LEU A 215 -24.14 4.12 -8.97
N ILE A 216 -23.87 4.61 -7.76
CA ILE A 216 -23.89 3.83 -6.52
C ILE A 216 -25.28 3.24 -6.27
N PHE A 217 -26.32 4.08 -6.24
CA PHE A 217 -27.67 3.64 -5.86
C PHE A 217 -28.42 2.90 -6.98
N THR A 218 -28.12 3.15 -8.26
CA THR A 218 -28.82 2.48 -9.37
C THR A 218 -28.16 1.19 -9.83
N ARG A 219 -26.82 1.09 -9.82
CA ARG A 219 -26.10 -0.05 -10.38
C ARG A 219 -25.30 -0.83 -9.35
N LEU A 220 -24.51 -0.15 -8.51
CA LEU A 220 -23.53 -0.83 -7.66
C LEU A 220 -24.17 -1.51 -6.44
N LEU A 221 -25.00 -0.78 -5.68
CA LEU A 221 -25.67 -1.33 -4.50
C LEU A 221 -26.67 -2.44 -4.87
N ARG A 222 -27.42 -2.28 -5.98
CA ARG A 222 -28.33 -3.33 -6.49
C ARG A 222 -27.62 -4.66 -6.81
N ARG A 223 -26.35 -4.62 -7.22
CA ARG A 223 -25.54 -5.82 -7.52
C ARG A 223 -24.93 -6.43 -6.26
N ALA A 224 -24.58 -5.58 -5.28
CA ALA A 224 -23.99 -6.00 -4.00
C ALA A 224 -25.01 -6.71 -3.09
N ASP A 225 -26.26 -6.20 -3.04
CA ASP A 225 -27.39 -6.80 -2.31
C ASP A 225 -27.65 -8.27 -2.73
N ARG A 226 -27.23 -8.68 -3.95
CA ARG A 226 -27.52 -10.02 -4.48
C ARG A 226 -26.42 -11.07 -4.23
N ARG A 227 -25.23 -10.65 -3.78
CA ARG A 227 -24.03 -11.53 -3.72
C ARG A 227 -23.52 -11.83 -2.32
N THR A 228 -24.02 -11.15 -1.30
CA THR A 228 -23.30 -11.06 -0.01
C THR A 228 -24.13 -11.66 1.13
N ARG A 229 -23.80 -12.88 1.57
CA ARG A 229 -24.32 -13.45 2.82
C ARG A 229 -23.53 -12.85 4.00
N GLY A 230 -24.15 -11.93 4.73
CA GLY A 230 -23.48 -11.22 5.82
C GLY A 230 -23.32 -12.07 7.08
N THR A 231 -22.12 -12.11 7.64
CA THR A 231 -21.91 -12.44 9.06
C THR A 231 -22.11 -11.16 9.87
N GLY A 232 -22.97 -11.21 10.88
CA GLY A 232 -23.35 -10.03 11.67
C GLY A 232 -22.13 -9.35 12.32
N LEU A 233 -22.05 -8.02 12.20
CA LEU A 233 -21.07 -7.20 12.90
C LEU A 233 -21.36 -7.17 14.40
N ASP A 234 -20.39 -7.55 15.23
CA ASP A 234 -20.42 -7.23 16.66
C ASP A 234 -19.63 -5.93 16.94
N VAL A 235 -20.33 -4.81 16.87
CA VAL A 235 -19.79 -3.45 17.07
C VAL A 235 -19.52 -3.15 18.56
N ARG A 236 -19.84 -4.07 19.49
CA ARG A 236 -19.76 -3.81 20.95
C ARG A 236 -18.38 -4.01 21.58
N ASN A 237 -17.34 -4.31 20.82
CA ASN A 237 -16.01 -4.52 21.38
C ASN A 237 -15.35 -3.20 21.84
N ARG A 238 -15.08 -3.04 23.15
CA ARG A 238 -14.42 -1.85 23.71
C ARG A 238 -13.03 -1.57 23.10
N ALA A 239 -12.27 -2.61 22.76
CA ALA A 239 -10.97 -2.45 22.13
C ALA A 239 -11.09 -1.84 20.72
N PHE A 240 -12.18 -2.16 20.03
CA PHE A 240 -12.52 -1.63 18.72
C PHE A 240 -12.91 -0.15 18.82
N ALA A 241 -13.86 0.20 19.69
CA ALA A 241 -14.28 1.59 19.88
C ALA A 241 -13.09 2.51 20.24
N ARG A 242 -12.18 2.03 21.12
CA ARG A 242 -10.96 2.77 21.46
C ARG A 242 -10.01 2.96 20.28
N TYR A 243 -9.88 1.96 19.40
CA TYR A 243 -9.09 2.08 18.17
C TYR A 243 -9.66 3.15 17.24
N PHE A 244 -10.99 3.14 17.02
CA PHE A 244 -11.66 4.13 16.17
C PHE A 244 -11.59 5.55 16.71
N ALA A 245 -11.78 5.73 18.02
CA ALA A 245 -11.63 7.04 18.65
C ALA A 245 -10.19 7.58 18.52
N ALA A 246 -9.19 6.72 18.70
CA ALA A 246 -7.79 7.11 18.54
C ALA A 246 -7.45 7.48 17.07
N ASP A 247 -7.93 6.69 16.10
CA ASP A 247 -7.71 6.99 14.68
C ASP A 247 -8.50 8.24 14.24
N TYR A 248 -9.71 8.46 14.74
CA TYR A 248 -10.46 9.69 14.52
C TYR A 248 -9.70 10.91 15.05
N THR A 249 -9.13 10.81 16.26
CA THR A 249 -8.31 11.88 16.83
C THR A 249 -7.08 12.18 15.96
N CYS A 250 -6.43 11.15 15.40
CA CYS A 250 -5.35 11.32 14.43
C CYS A 250 -5.83 12.08 13.19
N SER A 251 -6.96 11.66 12.62
CA SER A 251 -7.55 12.29 11.43
C SER A 251 -7.94 13.75 11.67
N VAL A 252 -8.54 14.07 12.83
CA VAL A 252 -8.91 15.45 13.20
C VAL A 252 -7.67 16.31 13.41
N ALA A 253 -6.63 15.81 14.08
CA ALA A 253 -5.38 16.55 14.28
C ALA A 253 -4.71 16.90 12.94
N TRP A 254 -4.64 15.92 12.03
CA TRP A 254 -4.14 16.14 10.67
C TRP A 254 -4.99 17.16 9.89
N LEU A 255 -6.33 16.98 9.91
CA LEU A 255 -7.26 17.87 9.23
C LEU A 255 -7.18 19.32 9.76
N SER A 256 -7.03 19.47 11.07
CA SER A 256 -6.86 20.78 11.71
C SER A 256 -5.61 21.47 11.19
N THR A 257 -4.50 20.75 11.13
CA THR A 257 -3.22 21.29 10.65
C THR A 257 -3.34 21.77 9.21
N VAL A 258 -3.92 20.95 8.32
CA VAL A 258 -4.00 21.25 6.88
C VAL A 258 -5.07 22.30 6.53
N ASN A 259 -6.27 22.19 7.09
CA ASN A 259 -7.44 22.98 6.66
C ASN A 259 -7.77 24.15 7.58
N LEU A 260 -7.31 24.16 8.83
CA LEU A 260 -7.53 25.32 9.70
C LEU A 260 -6.49 26.42 9.44
N MET A 261 -5.31 26.07 8.91
CA MET A 261 -4.25 27.05 8.66
C MET A 261 -4.71 28.22 7.77
N PRO A 262 -5.35 28.00 6.60
CA PRO A 262 -5.81 29.11 5.77
C PRO A 262 -6.86 30.00 6.45
N VAL A 263 -7.69 29.40 7.32
CA VAL A 263 -8.68 30.13 8.13
C VAL A 263 -7.98 31.02 9.15
N ILE A 264 -6.96 30.50 9.87
CA ILE A 264 -6.15 31.26 10.83
C ILE A 264 -5.39 32.39 10.14
N VAL A 265 -4.73 32.13 9.01
CA VAL A 265 -4.01 33.18 8.27
C VAL A 265 -4.99 34.29 7.84
N THR A 266 -6.19 33.93 7.39
CA THR A 266 -7.23 34.90 7.05
C THR A 266 -7.71 35.68 8.27
N ALA A 267 -7.92 35.01 9.40
CA ALA A 267 -8.35 35.60 10.66
C ALA A 267 -7.37 36.67 11.15
N VAL A 268 -6.08 36.34 11.15
CA VAL A 268 -5.02 37.15 11.76
C VAL A 268 -4.47 38.17 10.78
N ALA A 269 -4.10 37.75 9.56
CA ALA A 269 -3.40 38.57 8.58
C ALA A 269 -4.22 38.94 7.35
N GLY A 270 -5.45 38.42 7.21
CA GLY A 270 -6.40 38.83 6.18
C GLY A 270 -6.29 37.99 4.90
N ALA A 271 -7.28 38.16 4.04
CA ALA A 271 -7.44 37.33 2.85
C ALA A 271 -6.23 37.41 1.90
N THR A 272 -5.69 38.61 1.63
CA THR A 272 -4.53 38.77 0.75
C THR A 272 -3.32 37.95 1.22
N THR A 273 -3.02 37.99 2.53
CA THR A 273 -1.94 37.18 3.13
C THR A 273 -2.23 35.69 3.02
N ASN A 274 -3.49 35.29 3.19
CA ASN A 274 -3.90 33.90 2.99
C ASN A 274 -3.72 33.43 1.54
N ALA A 275 -3.89 34.28 0.53
CA ALA A 275 -3.62 33.90 -0.85
C ALA A 275 -2.15 33.54 -1.07
N TYR A 276 -1.23 34.32 -0.48
CA TYR A 276 0.20 34.02 -0.53
C TYR A 276 0.54 32.68 0.13
N TRP A 277 -0.11 32.36 1.26
CA TRP A 277 0.01 31.05 1.91
C TRP A 277 -0.60 29.93 1.07
N ALA A 278 -1.87 30.05 0.68
CA ALA A 278 -2.66 29.01 0.04
C ALA A 278 -2.07 28.58 -1.30
N LEU A 279 -1.56 29.52 -2.12
CA LEU A 279 -0.95 29.17 -3.40
C LEU A 279 0.43 28.51 -3.23
N ALA A 280 1.26 29.00 -2.31
CA ALA A 280 2.52 28.32 -1.98
C ALA A 280 2.27 26.91 -1.45
N TYR A 281 1.28 26.78 -0.56
CA TYR A 281 0.86 25.51 0.00
C TYR A 281 0.33 24.55 -1.06
N ALA A 282 -0.49 25.03 -2.00
CA ALA A 282 -0.99 24.23 -3.12
C ALA A 282 0.14 23.67 -4.00
N VAL A 283 1.21 24.43 -4.24
CA VAL A 283 2.39 23.98 -4.98
C VAL A 283 3.21 22.95 -4.19
N ALA A 284 3.30 23.10 -2.87
CA ALA A 284 4.06 22.19 -2.01
C ALA A 284 3.34 20.86 -1.73
N MET A 285 2.01 20.85 -1.65
CA MET A 285 1.20 19.70 -1.25
C MET A 285 1.46 18.39 -2.01
N PRO A 286 1.68 18.39 -3.35
CA PRO A 286 2.04 17.18 -4.07
C PRO A 286 3.27 16.45 -3.51
N LEU A 287 4.27 17.18 -2.98
CA LEU A 287 5.45 16.59 -2.34
C LEU A 287 5.09 15.87 -1.03
N TYR A 288 4.22 16.46 -0.22
CA TYR A 288 3.67 15.80 0.97
C TYR A 288 2.87 14.54 0.60
N GLY A 289 2.17 14.56 -0.54
CA GLY A 289 1.49 13.40 -1.11
C GLY A 289 2.44 12.23 -1.40
N VAL A 290 3.66 12.50 -1.88
CA VAL A 290 4.68 11.46 -2.11
C VAL A 290 5.05 10.75 -0.81
N SER A 291 5.23 11.50 0.29
CA SER A 291 5.47 10.92 1.62
C SER A 291 4.35 9.98 2.04
N GLN A 292 3.08 10.38 1.82
CA GLN A 292 1.89 9.58 2.14
C GLN A 292 1.81 8.30 1.29
N SER A 293 2.14 8.37 0.00
CA SER A 293 2.17 7.18 -0.87
C SER A 293 3.22 6.16 -0.40
N ILE A 294 4.41 6.62 0.00
CA ILE A 294 5.46 5.75 0.54
C ILE A 294 5.01 5.11 1.87
N GLY A 295 4.41 5.90 2.76
CA GLY A 295 3.86 5.42 4.02
C GLY A 295 2.75 4.37 3.85
N THR A 296 1.86 4.57 2.88
CA THR A 296 0.80 3.61 2.53
C THR A 296 1.37 2.31 1.98
N SER A 297 2.38 2.39 1.10
CA SER A 297 3.09 1.21 0.60
C SER A 297 3.78 0.43 1.73
N LEU A 298 4.44 1.14 2.66
CA LEU A 298 5.03 0.52 3.86
C LEU A 298 3.97 -0.17 4.72
N MET A 299 2.83 0.48 4.95
CA MET A 299 1.73 -0.10 5.73
C MET A 299 1.25 -1.42 5.11
N LEU A 300 1.03 -1.43 3.79
CA LEU A 300 0.55 -2.61 3.07
C LEU A 300 1.51 -3.81 3.18
N HIS A 301 2.81 -3.60 2.97
CA HIS A 301 3.82 -4.66 3.11
C HIS A 301 4.11 -5.01 4.58
N GLY A 302 3.96 -4.05 5.50
CA GLY A 302 4.17 -4.27 6.93
C GLY A 302 3.02 -5.04 7.60
N THR A 303 1.82 -5.01 7.01
CA THR A 303 0.69 -5.82 7.52
C THR A 303 0.83 -7.30 7.19
N THR A 304 1.54 -7.66 6.12
CA THR A 304 1.78 -9.06 5.72
C THR A 304 2.98 -9.67 6.43
N ASP A 305 4.07 -8.91 6.64
CA ASP A 305 5.28 -9.36 7.36
C ASP A 305 5.73 -8.33 8.40
N ARG A 306 5.32 -8.55 9.66
CA ARG A 306 5.66 -7.66 10.78
C ARG A 306 7.12 -7.78 11.22
N ALA A 307 7.78 -8.92 11.00
CA ALA A 307 9.16 -9.14 11.40
C ALA A 307 10.12 -8.34 10.52
N ALA A 308 9.78 -8.18 9.24
CA ALA A 308 10.53 -7.34 8.31
C ALA A 308 10.29 -5.82 8.46
N LEU A 309 9.37 -5.38 9.33
CA LEU A 309 8.96 -3.99 9.47
C LEU A 309 10.14 -2.99 9.68
N PRO A 310 11.19 -3.28 10.47
CA PRO A 310 12.33 -2.37 10.61
C PRO A 310 13.13 -2.21 9.31
N VAL A 311 13.30 -3.31 8.56
CA VAL A 311 13.99 -3.32 7.28
C VAL A 311 13.16 -2.60 6.22
N LEU A 312 11.85 -2.84 6.18
CA LEU A 312 10.90 -2.15 5.30
C LEU A 312 10.87 -0.65 5.58
N ALA A 313 10.84 -0.25 6.86
CA ALA A 313 10.89 1.15 7.27
C ALA A 313 12.18 1.84 6.81
N ARG A 314 13.34 1.18 6.96
CA ARG A 314 14.63 1.70 6.46
C ARG A 314 14.64 1.83 4.94
N LYS A 315 14.12 0.83 4.21
CA LYS A 315 14.00 0.89 2.74
C LYS A 315 13.08 2.03 2.30
N ALA A 316 11.93 2.18 2.96
CA ALA A 316 10.97 3.27 2.70
C ALA A 316 11.59 4.65 2.98
N ALA A 317 12.35 4.81 4.07
CA ALA A 317 13.06 6.05 4.38
C ALA A 317 14.13 6.39 3.33
N ILE A 318 14.93 5.40 2.88
CA ILE A 318 15.94 5.61 1.83
C ILE A 318 15.27 5.95 0.49
N GLN A 319 14.18 5.27 0.14
CA GLN A 319 13.42 5.55 -1.08
C GLN A 319 12.80 6.94 -1.03
N GLY A 320 12.21 7.32 0.12
CA GLY A 320 11.70 8.66 0.38
C GLY A 320 12.79 9.70 0.21
N ALA A 321 13.96 9.53 0.83
CA ALA A 321 15.08 10.46 0.68
C ALA A 321 15.54 10.59 -0.78
N ARG A 322 15.65 9.48 -1.52
CA ARG A 322 16.07 9.47 -2.93
C ARG A 322 15.11 10.22 -3.86
N VAL A 323 13.83 10.30 -3.52
CA VAL A 323 12.83 11.00 -4.33
C VAL A 323 12.62 12.43 -3.82
N LEU A 324 12.47 12.60 -2.51
CA LEU A 324 12.11 13.88 -1.91
C LEU A 324 13.27 14.87 -1.89
N VAL A 325 14.50 14.47 -1.55
CA VAL A 325 15.64 15.39 -1.51
C VAL A 325 15.87 16.09 -2.86
N PRO A 326 15.99 15.38 -4.01
CA PRO A 326 16.16 16.07 -5.29
C PRO A 326 14.93 16.89 -5.68
N SER A 327 13.72 16.44 -5.34
CA SER A 327 12.49 17.19 -5.61
C SER A 327 12.42 18.50 -4.80
N VAL A 328 12.87 18.47 -3.54
CA VAL A 328 12.98 19.65 -2.68
C VAL A 328 14.04 20.60 -3.23
N VAL A 329 15.23 20.13 -3.57
CA VAL A 329 16.28 20.96 -4.18
C VAL A 329 15.78 21.62 -5.47
N LEU A 330 15.12 20.85 -6.34
CA LEU A 330 14.52 21.38 -7.57
C LEU A 330 13.47 22.45 -7.26
N LEU A 331 12.58 22.20 -6.29
CA LEU A 331 11.55 23.16 -5.91
C LEU A 331 12.14 24.43 -5.26
N LEU A 332 13.23 24.33 -4.50
CA LEU A 332 13.92 25.49 -3.92
C LEU A 332 14.44 26.45 -5.00
N LEU A 333 14.98 25.88 -6.08
CA LEU A 333 15.51 26.59 -7.24
C LEU A 333 14.38 27.14 -8.12
N LEU A 334 13.35 26.33 -8.38
CA LEU A 334 12.23 26.69 -9.25
C LEU A 334 11.14 27.53 -8.56
N ALA A 335 11.17 27.68 -7.24
CA ALA A 335 10.16 28.41 -6.46
C ALA A 335 9.76 29.78 -7.06
N PRO A 336 10.70 30.71 -7.36
CA PRO A 336 10.32 32.02 -7.89
C PRO A 336 9.67 31.92 -9.28
N TYR A 337 10.16 31.01 -10.14
CA TYR A 337 9.63 30.80 -11.48
C TYR A 337 8.23 30.19 -11.44
N LEU A 338 8.02 29.16 -10.62
CA LEU A 338 6.71 28.54 -10.45
C LEU A 338 5.69 29.53 -9.88
N LEU A 339 6.09 30.35 -8.89
CA LEU A 339 5.20 31.34 -8.31
C LEU A 339 4.90 32.52 -9.25
N SER A 340 5.82 32.86 -10.14
CA SER A 340 5.61 33.89 -11.18
C SER A 340 4.48 33.53 -12.15
N LEU A 341 4.16 32.23 -12.30
CA LEU A 341 3.02 31.78 -13.09
C LEU A 341 1.70 32.32 -12.52
N PHE A 342 1.59 32.47 -11.21
CA PHE A 342 0.41 33.03 -10.54
C PHE A 342 0.39 34.56 -10.56
N GLY A 343 1.56 35.20 -10.60
CA GLY A 343 1.74 36.65 -10.64
C GLY A 343 3.03 37.10 -9.96
N THR A 344 3.47 38.33 -10.23
CA THR A 344 4.70 38.90 -9.65
C THR A 344 4.61 39.01 -8.13
N ASP A 345 3.47 39.47 -7.60
CA ASP A 345 3.24 39.61 -6.16
C ASP A 345 3.41 38.28 -5.42
N TYR A 346 2.97 37.17 -6.03
CA TYR A 346 3.13 35.83 -5.46
C TYR A 346 4.59 35.38 -5.48
N ALA A 347 5.33 35.67 -6.56
CA ALA A 347 6.76 35.36 -6.61
C ALA A 347 7.53 36.13 -5.52
N GLU A 348 7.23 37.41 -5.31
CA GLU A 348 7.89 38.24 -4.31
C GLU A 348 7.55 37.83 -2.88
N ARG A 349 6.26 37.59 -2.58
CA ARG A 349 5.79 37.36 -1.20
C ARG A 349 5.79 35.89 -0.78
N SER A 350 5.71 34.95 -1.72
CA SER A 350 5.55 33.52 -1.42
C SER A 350 6.76 32.65 -1.71
N THR A 351 7.84 33.16 -2.32
CA THR A 351 9.01 32.33 -2.65
C THR A 351 9.63 31.69 -1.41
N THR A 352 9.85 32.46 -0.34
CA THR A 352 10.40 31.93 0.92
C THR A 352 9.41 30.98 1.60
N VAL A 353 8.11 31.27 1.51
CA VAL A 353 7.03 30.42 2.03
C VAL A 353 7.10 29.03 1.38
N LEU A 354 7.15 28.98 0.04
CA LEU A 354 7.25 27.73 -0.71
C LEU A 354 8.54 26.97 -0.39
N ARG A 355 9.67 27.68 -0.23
CA ARG A 355 10.94 27.06 0.13
C ARG A 355 10.90 26.39 1.51
N LEU A 356 10.33 27.07 2.51
CA LEU A 356 10.19 26.52 3.86
C LEU A 356 9.24 25.31 3.89
N LEU A 357 8.14 25.37 3.15
CA LEU A 357 7.23 24.23 2.97
C LEU A 357 7.94 23.05 2.30
N ALA A 358 8.71 23.29 1.23
CA ALA A 358 9.47 22.26 0.55
C ALA A 358 10.45 21.55 1.50
N VAL A 359 11.22 22.32 2.28
CA VAL A 359 12.15 21.76 3.29
C VAL A 359 11.39 20.97 4.35
N GLY A 360 10.21 21.45 4.78
CA GLY A 360 9.34 20.80 5.74
C GLY A 360 8.83 19.40 5.32
N VAL A 361 8.90 19.05 4.03
CA VAL A 361 8.53 17.71 3.55
C VAL A 361 9.49 16.63 4.06
N LEU A 362 10.78 16.96 4.24
CA LEU A 362 11.79 16.00 4.69
C LEU A 362 11.50 15.46 6.11
N PRO A 363 11.29 16.31 7.14
CA PRO A 363 10.88 15.84 8.46
C PRO A 363 9.46 15.25 8.44
N ASN A 364 8.55 15.77 7.60
CA ASN A 364 7.22 15.18 7.45
C ASN A 364 7.28 13.71 7.00
N CYS A 365 8.21 13.34 6.11
CA CYS A 365 8.40 11.95 5.69
C CYS A 365 8.65 11.02 6.90
N VAL A 366 9.44 11.47 7.87
CA VAL A 366 9.69 10.71 9.11
C VAL A 366 8.42 10.55 9.93
N LEU A 367 7.65 11.62 10.11
CA LEU A 367 6.37 11.60 10.80
C LEU A 367 5.39 10.62 10.13
N VAL A 368 5.22 10.71 8.82
CA VAL A 368 4.31 9.86 8.05
C VAL A 368 4.68 8.39 8.18
N LEU A 369 5.98 8.05 8.03
CA LEU A 369 6.45 6.68 8.22
C LEU A 369 6.16 6.18 9.64
N ALA A 370 6.42 6.99 10.67
CA ALA A 370 6.15 6.62 12.06
C ALA A 370 4.66 6.40 12.33
N VAL A 371 3.77 7.23 11.78
CA VAL A 371 2.31 7.08 11.89
C VAL A 371 1.85 5.77 11.24
N HIS A 372 2.31 5.47 10.02
CA HIS A 372 1.94 4.22 9.36
C HIS A 372 2.49 2.98 10.07
N ILE A 373 3.70 3.04 10.63
CA ILE A 373 4.26 1.96 11.45
C ILE A 373 3.44 1.76 12.72
N ALA A 374 3.04 2.85 13.39
CA ALA A 374 2.18 2.78 14.56
C ALA A 374 0.81 2.17 14.22
N ARG A 375 0.27 2.41 13.02
CA ARG A 375 -0.94 1.75 12.50
C ARG A 375 -0.72 0.25 12.31
N VAL A 376 0.38 -0.17 11.67
CA VAL A 376 0.73 -1.61 11.49
C VAL A 376 0.89 -2.32 12.85
N GLN A 377 1.57 -1.68 13.80
CA GLN A 377 1.78 -2.20 15.16
C GLN A 377 0.54 -2.11 16.06
N ARG A 378 -0.54 -1.47 15.59
CA ARG A 378 -1.76 -1.15 16.37
C ARG A 378 -1.47 -0.33 17.64
N ARG A 379 -0.39 0.46 17.65
CA ARG A 379 0.03 1.36 18.74
C ARG A 379 -0.35 2.81 18.44
N LEU A 380 -1.64 3.05 18.12
CA LEU A 380 -2.15 4.35 17.66
C LEU A 380 -1.90 5.52 18.63
N ARG A 381 -1.75 5.26 19.94
CA ARG A 381 -1.46 6.32 20.92
C ARG A 381 -0.22 7.13 20.55
N ARG A 382 0.82 6.49 19.99
CA ARG A 382 2.05 7.20 19.58
C ARG A 382 1.80 8.10 18.35
N ALA A 383 1.07 7.60 17.37
CA ALA A 383 0.67 8.39 16.20
C ALA A 383 -0.23 9.57 16.59
N MET A 384 -1.18 9.33 17.49
CA MET A 384 -2.09 10.34 18.01
C MET A 384 -1.33 11.46 18.73
N ILE A 385 -0.38 11.13 19.61
CA ILE A 385 0.45 12.13 20.28
C ILE A 385 1.29 12.90 19.27
N ALA A 386 1.93 12.23 18.31
CA ALA A 386 2.76 12.89 17.32
C ALA A 386 1.98 13.90 16.46
N LEU A 387 0.81 13.50 15.94
CA LEU A 387 -0.06 14.37 15.15
C LEU A 387 -0.69 15.50 15.97
N ALA A 388 -1.08 15.23 17.23
CA ALA A 388 -1.60 16.27 18.11
C ALA A 388 -0.53 17.32 18.47
N VAL A 389 0.70 16.88 18.72
CA VAL A 389 1.84 17.79 18.99
C VAL A 389 2.17 18.59 17.73
N GLU A 390 2.22 17.97 16.55
CA GLU A 390 2.40 18.67 15.28
C GLU A 390 1.34 19.76 15.10
N ALA A 391 0.06 19.42 15.24
CA ALA A 391 -1.04 20.37 15.11
C ALA A 391 -0.95 21.51 16.11
N SER A 392 -0.65 21.20 17.37
CA SER A 392 -0.54 22.20 18.44
C SER A 392 0.60 23.18 18.17
N ILE A 393 1.75 22.69 17.73
CA ILE A 393 2.90 23.55 17.40
C ILE A 393 2.60 24.37 16.14
N ALA A 394 2.13 23.74 15.07
CA ALA A 394 1.88 24.42 13.80
C ALA A 394 0.84 25.54 13.94
N LEU A 395 -0.30 25.24 14.58
CA LEU A 395 -1.39 26.21 14.77
C LEU A 395 -1.04 27.23 15.87
N GLY A 396 -0.40 26.80 16.96
CA GLY A 396 0.00 27.67 18.06
C GLY A 396 1.09 28.70 17.69
N LEU A 397 2.02 28.32 16.81
CA LEU A 397 3.05 29.22 16.30
C LEU A 397 2.55 30.13 15.18
N ALA A 398 1.43 29.82 14.52
CA ALA A 398 0.93 30.59 13.38
C ALA A 398 0.70 32.06 13.74
N THR A 399 -0.10 32.35 14.77
CA THR A 399 -0.42 33.73 15.17
C THR A 399 0.81 34.57 15.55
N PRO A 400 1.69 34.16 16.48
CA PRO A 400 2.85 34.98 16.85
C PRO A 400 3.83 35.17 15.70
N LEU A 401 4.08 34.13 14.89
CA LEU A 401 5.01 34.24 13.77
C LEU A 401 4.45 35.04 12.60
N ILE A 402 3.12 35.05 12.41
CA ILE A 402 2.46 35.95 11.46
C ILE A 402 2.74 37.42 11.82
N HIS A 403 2.61 37.79 13.10
CA HIS A 403 2.87 39.16 13.53
C HIS A 403 4.34 39.55 13.36
N ALA A 404 5.27 38.61 13.56
CA ALA A 404 6.71 38.87 13.47
C ALA A 404 7.25 38.87 12.03
N MET A 405 6.78 37.96 11.16
CA MET A 405 7.39 37.68 9.85
C MET A 405 6.38 37.63 8.70
N GLY A 406 5.11 37.97 8.94
CA GLY A 406 4.04 37.83 7.96
C GLY A 406 3.81 36.38 7.56
N VAL A 407 3.48 36.15 6.28
CA VAL A 407 3.19 34.81 5.74
C VAL A 407 4.37 33.83 5.87
N THR A 408 5.60 34.33 5.84
CA THR A 408 6.82 33.51 6.03
C THR A 408 6.85 32.86 7.40
N GLY A 409 6.34 33.56 8.42
CA GLY A 409 6.22 33.04 9.77
C GLY A 409 5.35 31.79 9.86
N VAL A 410 4.27 31.72 9.09
CA VAL A 410 3.39 30.53 9.03
C VAL A 410 4.14 29.32 8.48
N ALA A 411 4.88 29.49 7.38
CA ALA A 411 5.67 28.41 6.79
C ALA A 411 6.82 27.97 7.69
N LEU A 412 7.42 28.90 8.43
CA LEU A 412 8.43 28.58 9.44
C LEU A 412 7.80 27.76 10.57
N GLY A 413 6.66 28.18 11.12
CA GLY A 413 5.93 27.45 12.15
C GLY A 413 5.56 26.03 11.72
N TRP A 414 5.11 25.88 10.46
CA TRP A 414 4.86 24.58 9.85
C TRP A 414 6.12 23.70 9.79
N ALA A 415 7.23 24.23 9.25
CA ALA A 415 8.49 23.49 9.14
C ALA A 415 9.07 23.11 10.51
N VAL A 416 8.95 24.00 11.50
CA VAL A 416 9.36 23.77 12.89
C VAL A 416 8.52 22.66 13.51
N ALA A 417 7.19 22.68 13.37
CA ALA A 417 6.30 21.64 13.88
C ALA A 417 6.69 20.25 13.36
N GLN A 418 6.88 20.13 12.04
CA GLN A 418 7.32 18.88 11.41
C GLN A 418 8.69 18.43 11.95
N SER A 419 9.64 19.36 12.07
CA SER A 419 11.02 19.06 12.50
C SER A 419 11.08 18.60 13.96
N VAL A 420 10.38 19.29 14.86
CA VAL A 420 10.33 18.95 16.29
C VAL A 420 9.73 17.56 16.50
N VAL A 421 8.62 17.28 15.82
CA VAL A 421 7.96 15.97 15.94
C VAL A 421 8.83 14.86 15.32
N ALA A 422 9.42 15.10 14.14
CA ALA A 422 10.34 14.15 13.51
C ALA A 422 11.54 13.82 14.41
N LEU A 423 12.16 14.83 15.04
CA LEU A 423 13.25 14.64 15.98
C LEU A 423 12.80 13.81 17.19
N GLY A 424 11.69 14.18 17.83
CA GLY A 424 11.13 13.44 18.96
C GLY A 424 10.82 11.97 18.62
N LEU A 425 10.30 11.71 17.41
CA LEU A 425 10.08 10.37 16.90
C LEU A 425 11.39 9.62 16.70
N LEU A 426 12.41 10.21 16.07
CA LEU A 426 13.71 9.55 15.88
C LEU A 426 14.38 9.17 17.22
N PHE A 427 14.26 10.00 18.25
CA PHE A 427 14.77 9.70 19.60
C PHE A 427 14.03 8.52 20.25
N THR A 428 12.69 8.52 20.17
CA THR A 428 11.87 7.45 20.76
C THR A 428 11.96 6.13 19.97
N TRP A 429 12.21 6.21 18.66
CA TRP A 429 12.36 5.06 17.77
C TRP A 429 13.67 4.31 18.02
N LYS A 430 14.79 5.02 18.23
CA LYS A 430 16.08 4.42 18.65
C LYS A 430 15.98 3.71 20.00
N ARG A 431 15.19 4.24 20.95
CA ARG A 431 14.98 3.63 22.27
C ARG A 431 14.06 2.41 22.23
N SER A 432 13.02 2.41 21.40
CA SER A 432 12.08 1.28 21.33
C SER A 432 12.73 0.01 20.76
N PHE A 433 13.64 0.14 19.78
CA PHE A 433 14.39 -1.02 19.27
C PHE A 433 15.46 -1.53 20.24
N ARG A 434 16.04 -0.65 21.07
CA ARG A 434 16.95 -1.04 22.16
C ARG A 434 16.22 -1.71 23.32
N ALA A 435 15.03 -1.25 23.68
CA ALA A 435 14.27 -1.80 24.82
C ALA A 435 13.68 -3.20 24.54
N ASP A 436 13.38 -3.53 23.29
CA ASP A 436 13.03 -4.91 22.90
C ASP A 436 14.29 -5.82 22.84
N THR A 437 15.50 -5.25 22.95
CA THR A 437 16.77 -5.98 23.16
C THR A 437 17.22 -6.01 24.62
N GLU A 438 16.66 -5.14 25.47
CA GLU A 438 17.04 -4.96 26.87
C GLU A 438 15.81 -5.11 27.80
N HIS A 439 15.36 -6.35 28.03
CA HIS A 439 14.62 -6.68 29.26
C HIS A 439 15.55 -7.46 30.21
N PRO A 440 15.48 -7.22 31.54
CA PRO A 440 16.51 -7.62 32.48
C PRO A 440 16.42 -9.12 32.78
N ALA A 441 17.49 -9.84 32.47
CA ALA A 441 17.75 -11.16 33.03
C ALA A 441 18.26 -11.02 34.48
N ALA A 442 17.71 -11.88 35.34
CA ALA A 442 18.21 -12.32 36.65
C ALA A 442 17.83 -11.53 37.93
N ALA A 443 16.78 -12.01 38.60
CA ALA A 443 16.88 -12.42 40.01
C ALA A 443 15.95 -13.64 40.27
N GLY A 444 16.54 -14.84 40.37
CA GLY A 444 16.00 -15.97 41.14
C GLY A 444 15.27 -17.12 40.41
N ALA A 445 15.97 -17.95 39.61
CA ALA A 445 15.66 -19.39 39.45
C ALA A 445 16.85 -20.15 38.79
N PRO A 446 17.12 -21.43 39.11
CA PRO A 446 18.37 -22.09 38.74
C PRO A 446 18.38 -22.61 37.29
N ARG A 447 19.38 -22.14 36.53
CA ARG A 447 20.09 -22.73 35.37
C ARG A 447 19.38 -23.83 34.55
N ALA A 448 18.93 -23.43 33.35
CA ALA A 448 19.15 -24.17 32.11
C ALA A 448 19.70 -23.18 31.06
N ALA A 449 20.87 -23.47 30.50
CA ALA A 449 21.68 -22.51 29.75
C ALA A 449 21.10 -22.18 28.35
N PRO A 450 20.84 -20.89 28.02
CA PRO A 450 20.72 -20.42 26.65
C PRO A 450 22.09 -19.91 26.17
N ARG A 451 22.65 -20.53 25.13
CA ARG A 451 23.88 -20.06 24.48
C ARG A 451 23.57 -18.92 23.50
N GLU A 452 24.46 -17.94 23.54
CA GLU A 452 24.50 -16.68 22.80
C GLU A 452 24.21 -16.83 21.31
N HIS A 453 23.28 -16.01 20.81
CA HIS A 453 23.04 -15.82 19.38
C HIS A 453 23.85 -14.60 18.93
N ASP A 454 24.96 -14.88 18.27
CA ASP A 454 25.87 -13.92 17.67
C ASP A 454 25.17 -13.17 16.52
N ALA A 455 25.08 -11.85 16.66
CA ALA A 455 24.56 -10.94 15.64
C ALA A 455 25.72 -10.40 14.80
N ASN A 456 26.12 -11.15 13.78
CA ASN A 456 26.82 -10.59 12.62
C ASN A 456 26.46 -11.40 11.36
N ALA A 457 25.73 -10.76 10.44
CA ALA A 457 25.22 -11.36 9.22
C ALA A 457 26.38 -11.84 8.31
N PRO A 458 26.20 -12.93 7.56
CA PRO A 458 25.32 -12.89 6.41
C PRO A 458 24.39 -14.10 6.42
N ARG A 459 23.16 -13.93 6.91
CA ARG A 459 22.26 -15.08 7.06
C ARG A 459 20.83 -14.67 6.63
N SER A 460 20.09 -15.29 5.70
CA SER A 460 20.19 -16.63 5.11
C SER A 460 21.03 -17.61 5.94
N PRO A 461 20.52 -18.09 7.09
CA PRO A 461 20.94 -19.40 7.54
C PRO A 461 20.32 -20.35 6.52
N ARG A 462 21.07 -20.70 5.48
CA ARG A 462 21.65 -22.05 5.37
C ARG A 462 20.62 -23.10 5.78
N PRO A 463 20.09 -23.89 4.82
CA PRO A 463 19.45 -25.14 5.20
C PRO A 463 20.50 -25.89 6.03
N PRO A 464 20.14 -26.44 7.20
CA PRO A 464 20.99 -27.47 7.74
C PRO A 464 21.00 -28.57 6.66
N ASP A 465 22.20 -29.03 6.32
CA ASP A 465 22.36 -30.34 5.74
C ASP A 465 21.75 -31.33 6.75
N LEU A 466 20.45 -31.58 6.63
CA LEU A 466 19.81 -32.62 7.39
C LEU A 466 19.71 -33.85 6.48
N PRO A 467 20.33 -34.96 6.89
CA PRO A 467 19.94 -36.27 6.38
C PRO A 467 18.44 -36.46 6.61
N ALA A 468 17.84 -37.45 5.95
CA ALA A 468 16.46 -37.87 6.16
C ALA A 468 16.13 -38.31 7.62
N SER A 469 16.99 -38.04 8.60
CA SER A 469 16.95 -38.49 9.99
C SER A 469 16.32 -37.51 10.99
N ASP A 470 15.87 -36.31 10.57
CA ASP A 470 15.28 -35.28 11.45
C ASP A 470 13.77 -35.06 11.21
N LEU A 471 13.13 -35.95 10.45
CA LEU A 471 11.67 -35.92 10.20
C LEU A 471 10.83 -36.28 11.45
N SER A 472 11.49 -36.69 12.54
CA SER A 472 10.84 -37.22 13.75
C SER A 472 10.02 -36.20 14.54
N ILE A 473 10.11 -34.90 14.23
CA ILE A 473 9.40 -33.83 14.93
C ILE A 473 8.71 -32.89 13.94
N VAL A 474 7.56 -33.32 13.41
CA VAL A 474 6.63 -32.47 12.64
C VAL A 474 5.66 -31.80 13.59
N HIS A 475 5.27 -30.56 13.30
CA HIS A 475 4.25 -29.83 14.06
C HIS A 475 2.99 -30.73 14.26
N PRO A 476 2.46 -30.89 15.48
CA PRO A 476 1.41 -31.88 15.78
C PRO A 476 0.16 -31.78 14.88
N VAL A 477 -0.24 -30.55 14.55
CA VAL A 477 -1.37 -30.29 13.64
C VAL A 477 -1.09 -30.74 12.21
N LEU A 478 0.14 -30.57 11.71
CA LEU A 478 0.54 -31.03 10.38
C LEU A 478 0.67 -32.55 10.36
N SER A 479 1.20 -33.16 11.43
CA SER A 479 1.24 -34.61 11.57
C SER A 479 -0.17 -35.22 11.53
N ALA A 480 -1.13 -34.62 12.25
CA ALA A 480 -2.53 -35.04 12.21
C ALA A 480 -3.16 -34.88 10.82
N LEU A 481 -2.82 -33.79 10.12
CA LEU A 481 -3.27 -33.55 8.75
C LEU A 481 -2.73 -34.61 7.79
N PHE A 482 -1.41 -34.83 7.78
CA PHE A 482 -0.78 -35.80 6.90
C PHE A 482 -1.33 -37.21 7.15
N ALA A 483 -1.52 -37.62 8.40
CA ALA A 483 -2.16 -38.88 8.74
C ALA A 483 -3.63 -38.95 8.26
N ALA A 484 -4.39 -37.86 8.30
CA ALA A 484 -5.75 -37.82 7.77
C ALA A 484 -5.80 -37.91 6.24
N LEU A 485 -4.85 -37.28 5.54
CA LEU A 485 -4.72 -37.37 4.09
C LEU A 485 -4.40 -38.80 3.63
N GLU A 486 -3.46 -39.47 4.31
CA GLU A 486 -3.12 -40.87 4.03
C GLU A 486 -4.30 -41.81 4.30
N ARG A 487 -5.00 -41.66 5.44
CA ARG A 487 -6.19 -42.48 5.75
C ARG A 487 -7.32 -42.32 4.73
N LYS A 488 -7.47 -41.12 4.16
CA LYS A 488 -8.50 -40.82 3.15
C LYS A 488 -8.06 -41.16 1.73
N GLY A 489 -6.86 -41.72 1.54
CA GLY A 489 -6.34 -42.09 0.23
C GLY A 489 -6.08 -40.89 -0.69
N VAL A 490 -5.89 -39.69 -0.13
CA VAL A 490 -5.60 -38.48 -0.91
C VAL A 490 -4.23 -38.62 -1.55
N ARG A 491 -4.09 -38.40 -2.86
CA ARG A 491 -2.79 -38.32 -3.52
C ARG A 491 -2.19 -36.94 -3.31
N TRP A 492 -1.35 -36.81 -2.30
CA TRP A 492 -0.66 -35.57 -1.95
C TRP A 492 0.84 -35.80 -1.77
N MET A 493 1.61 -34.71 -1.78
CA MET A 493 3.00 -34.69 -1.36
C MET A 493 3.40 -33.28 -0.90
N MET A 494 4.42 -33.19 -0.07
CA MET A 494 5.03 -31.92 0.30
C MET A 494 6.17 -31.60 -0.67
N LEU A 495 6.10 -30.43 -1.31
CA LEU A 495 7.09 -30.02 -2.32
C LEU A 495 8.45 -29.67 -1.72
N ARG A 496 8.45 -29.20 -0.46
CA ARG A 496 9.65 -28.84 0.28
C ARG A 496 9.47 -29.07 1.77
N ILE A 497 10.49 -29.62 2.43
CA ILE A 497 10.51 -29.69 3.88
C ILE A 497 10.83 -28.29 4.42
N PRO A 498 9.98 -27.69 5.27
CA PRO A 498 10.31 -26.43 5.92
C PRO A 498 11.55 -26.62 6.78
N SER A 499 12.41 -25.59 6.84
CA SER A 499 13.67 -25.63 7.60
C SER A 499 13.50 -25.87 9.10
N ASN A 500 12.28 -25.75 9.62
CA ASN A 500 11.87 -26.23 10.93
C ASN A 500 10.50 -26.93 10.80
N ALA A 501 10.49 -28.26 10.80
CA ALA A 501 9.27 -29.05 10.68
C ALA A 501 8.38 -28.99 11.94
N ALA A 502 8.97 -28.77 13.11
CA ALA A 502 8.27 -28.66 14.39
C ALA A 502 7.56 -27.32 14.56
N ALA A 503 8.09 -26.27 13.92
CA ALA A 503 7.60 -24.90 13.98
C ALA A 503 7.82 -24.17 12.63
N PRO A 504 6.99 -24.45 11.61
CA PRO A 504 7.19 -23.92 10.27
C PRO A 504 6.94 -22.41 10.23
N THR A 505 8.00 -21.63 9.99
CA THR A 505 7.93 -20.17 9.79
C THR A 505 7.75 -19.85 8.31
N GLY A 506 6.56 -20.13 7.76
CA GLY A 506 6.21 -19.85 6.36
C GLY A 506 5.22 -20.86 5.76
N ASP A 507 4.99 -20.75 4.45
CA ASP A 507 4.02 -21.56 3.71
C ASP A 507 4.52 -23.00 3.57
N VAL A 508 3.65 -23.96 3.91
CA VAL A 508 3.84 -25.39 3.68
C VAL A 508 3.28 -25.71 2.31
N ASP A 509 4.17 -25.88 1.33
CA ASP A 509 3.80 -26.13 -0.06
C ASP A 509 3.40 -27.61 -0.24
N LEU A 510 2.13 -27.84 -0.57
CA LEU A 510 1.58 -29.16 -0.87
C LEU A 510 1.21 -29.25 -2.35
N LEU A 511 1.52 -30.37 -2.97
CA LEU A 511 0.99 -30.75 -4.28
C LEU A 511 -0.06 -31.85 -4.07
N VAL A 512 -1.25 -31.67 -4.67
CA VAL A 512 -2.35 -32.63 -4.59
C VAL A 512 -2.87 -32.97 -5.98
N ALA A 513 -3.34 -34.21 -6.18
CA ALA A 513 -4.04 -34.56 -7.41
C ALA A 513 -5.29 -33.67 -7.57
N PRO A 514 -5.56 -33.12 -8.76
CA PRO A 514 -6.72 -32.25 -8.98
C PRO A 514 -8.05 -32.87 -8.52
N GLU A 515 -8.22 -34.18 -8.73
CA GLU A 515 -9.39 -34.97 -8.33
C GLU A 515 -9.55 -35.06 -6.81
N ASP A 516 -8.44 -35.05 -6.06
CA ASP A 516 -8.45 -35.24 -4.61
C ASP A 516 -8.43 -33.90 -3.84
N SER A 517 -8.41 -32.76 -4.55
CA SER A 517 -8.40 -31.42 -3.94
C SER A 517 -9.58 -31.18 -3.00
N ALA A 518 -10.77 -31.71 -3.33
CA ALA A 518 -11.95 -31.64 -2.47
C ALA A 518 -11.78 -32.49 -1.19
N ALA A 519 -11.22 -33.69 -1.31
CA ALA A 519 -10.96 -34.58 -0.18
C ALA A 519 -9.89 -34.01 0.77
N LEU A 520 -8.84 -33.38 0.22
CA LEU A 520 -7.83 -32.66 1.01
C LEU A 520 -8.45 -31.52 1.82
N ARG A 521 -9.29 -30.68 1.20
CA ARG A 521 -9.97 -29.58 1.91
C ARG A 521 -10.87 -30.11 3.02
N ALA A 522 -11.63 -31.18 2.77
CA ALA A 522 -12.47 -31.80 3.78
C ALA A 522 -11.63 -32.32 4.97
N ALA A 523 -10.49 -32.97 4.72
CA ALA A 523 -9.57 -33.41 5.77
C ALA A 523 -8.97 -32.22 6.56
N ALA A 524 -8.61 -31.15 5.88
CA ALA A 524 -8.06 -29.95 6.51
C ALA A 524 -9.11 -29.24 7.39
N TYR A 525 -10.36 -29.17 6.94
CA TYR A 525 -11.47 -28.57 7.69
C TYR A 525 -11.82 -29.35 8.97
N GLU A 526 -11.78 -30.68 8.93
CA GLU A 526 -11.93 -31.51 10.14
C GLU A 526 -10.86 -31.21 11.19
N ILE A 527 -9.68 -30.79 10.74
CA ILE A 527 -8.54 -30.42 11.58
C ILE A 527 -8.53 -28.91 11.84
N GLY A 528 -9.58 -28.17 11.49
CA GLY A 528 -9.73 -26.75 11.83
C GLY A 528 -8.92 -25.77 10.97
N PHE A 529 -8.45 -26.19 9.79
CA PHE A 529 -8.03 -25.25 8.76
C PHE A 529 -9.24 -24.59 8.12
N VAL A 530 -9.05 -23.38 7.58
CA VAL A 530 -10.07 -22.62 6.85
C VAL A 530 -9.46 -22.11 5.55
N SER A 531 -10.20 -22.14 4.45
CA SER A 531 -9.74 -21.56 3.18
C SER A 531 -9.73 -20.04 3.25
N LEU A 532 -8.71 -19.42 2.66
CA LEU A 532 -8.69 -17.98 2.45
C LEU A 532 -9.72 -17.59 1.37
N PRO A 533 -10.56 -16.57 1.60
CA PRO A 533 -11.53 -16.11 0.61
C PRO A 533 -10.85 -15.73 -0.71
N GLY A 534 -11.35 -16.28 -1.82
CA GLY A 534 -10.77 -16.09 -3.16
C GLY A 534 -9.70 -17.11 -3.56
N TRP A 535 -9.26 -17.98 -2.64
CA TRP A 535 -8.29 -19.07 -2.86
C TRP A 535 -8.88 -20.41 -2.43
N GLU A 536 -10.17 -20.60 -2.71
CA GLU A 536 -10.96 -21.72 -2.21
C GLU A 536 -10.94 -22.91 -3.17
N SER A 537 -10.57 -22.70 -4.44
CA SER A 537 -10.67 -23.69 -5.51
C SER A 537 -9.35 -23.81 -6.27
N ALA A 538 -9.10 -25.00 -6.80
CA ALA A 538 -7.96 -25.28 -7.68
C ALA A 538 -7.85 -24.23 -8.82
N PRO A 539 -6.64 -23.89 -9.28
CA PRO A 539 -5.38 -24.61 -9.05
C PRO A 539 -4.64 -24.25 -7.75
N ASP A 540 -4.97 -23.13 -7.12
CA ASP A 540 -4.25 -22.57 -5.97
C ASP A 540 -5.21 -22.46 -4.77
N VAL A 541 -5.09 -23.40 -3.83
CA VAL A 541 -5.90 -23.45 -2.62
C VAL A 541 -5.03 -23.05 -1.43
N ILE A 542 -5.39 -21.97 -0.73
CA ILE A 542 -4.66 -21.54 0.46
C ILE A 542 -5.51 -21.78 1.70
N LEU A 543 -4.98 -22.61 2.61
CA LEU A 543 -5.63 -22.99 3.87
C LEU A 543 -4.84 -22.44 5.05
N MET A 544 -5.51 -21.87 6.04
CA MET A 544 -4.86 -21.36 7.24
C MET A 544 -5.50 -21.88 8.52
N ARG A 545 -4.66 -22.13 9.53
CA ARG A 545 -5.09 -22.43 10.91
C ARG A 545 -4.16 -21.71 11.89
N TYR A 546 -4.74 -21.17 12.95
CA TYR A 546 -3.97 -20.73 14.11
C TYR A 546 -3.98 -21.83 15.17
N ASP A 547 -2.81 -22.28 15.58
CA ASP A 547 -2.64 -23.28 16.65
C ASP A 547 -2.29 -22.60 17.97
N ARG A 548 -3.20 -22.69 18.94
CA ARG A 548 -3.05 -22.02 20.25
C ARG A 548 -1.97 -22.65 21.13
N THR A 549 -1.71 -23.94 20.95
CA THR A 549 -0.73 -24.70 21.77
C THR A 549 0.71 -24.33 21.43
N SER A 550 0.99 -24.09 20.15
CA SER A 550 2.30 -23.65 19.66
C SER A 550 2.42 -22.13 19.48
N ASP A 551 1.30 -21.39 19.59
CA ASP A 551 1.19 -19.96 19.25
C ASP A 551 1.65 -19.62 17.82
N GLN A 552 1.26 -20.47 16.85
CA GLN A 552 1.71 -20.36 15.46
C GLN A 552 0.55 -20.34 14.46
N TRP A 553 0.76 -19.57 13.39
CA TRP A 553 -0.06 -19.64 12.19
C TRP A 553 0.53 -20.68 11.24
N LEU A 554 -0.28 -21.66 10.86
CA LEU A 554 0.03 -22.64 9.84
C LEU A 554 -0.67 -22.23 8.56
N LEU A 555 0.10 -22.02 7.50
CA LEU A 555 -0.39 -21.71 6.16
C LEU A 555 -0.02 -22.84 5.22
N LEU A 556 -1.02 -23.45 4.57
CA LEU A 556 -0.82 -24.46 3.54
C LEU A 556 -1.06 -23.80 2.18
N ASP A 557 -0.05 -23.85 1.32
CA ASP A 557 -0.16 -23.47 -0.08
C ASP A 557 -0.34 -24.75 -0.89
N VAL A 558 -1.56 -25.02 -1.33
CA VAL A 558 -1.94 -26.28 -1.99
C VAL A 558 -2.10 -26.03 -3.49
N SER A 559 -1.16 -26.57 -4.25
CA SER A 559 -1.17 -26.57 -5.71
C SER A 559 -1.77 -27.87 -6.26
N THR A 560 -2.60 -27.77 -7.30
CA THR A 560 -3.05 -28.97 -8.05
C THR A 560 -2.26 -29.21 -9.34
N SER A 561 -1.33 -28.31 -9.65
CA SER A 561 -0.50 -28.38 -10.85
C SER A 561 0.94 -27.97 -10.53
N VAL A 562 1.91 -28.73 -11.02
CA VAL A 562 3.32 -28.28 -11.04
C VAL A 562 3.42 -27.15 -12.07
N SER A 563 3.56 -25.92 -11.60
CA SER A 563 3.62 -24.73 -12.44
C SER A 563 4.75 -23.79 -12.02
N PHE A 564 5.31 -23.07 -12.99
CA PHE A 564 6.42 -22.15 -12.77
C PHE A 564 6.11 -20.76 -13.37
N ARG A 565 6.60 -19.70 -12.73
CA ARG A 565 6.33 -18.30 -13.09
C ARG A 565 6.89 -17.92 -14.46
N SER A 566 8.03 -18.47 -14.86
CA SER A 566 8.66 -18.17 -16.14
C SER A 566 8.69 -19.41 -17.05
N PRO A 567 8.24 -19.32 -18.31
CA PRO A 567 7.52 -18.21 -18.91
C PRO A 567 6.00 -18.25 -18.58
N HIS A 568 5.47 -17.28 -17.82
CA HIS A 568 4.05 -17.05 -17.45
C HIS A 568 3.21 -18.32 -17.19
N SER A 569 3.22 -18.83 -15.96
CA SER A 569 2.42 -20.00 -15.54
C SER A 569 2.64 -21.18 -16.49
N TRP A 570 3.91 -21.54 -16.68
CA TRP A 570 4.27 -22.71 -17.47
C TRP A 570 3.97 -23.96 -16.66
N GLN A 571 3.16 -24.84 -17.23
CA GLN A 571 2.82 -26.13 -16.65
C GLN A 571 3.40 -27.23 -17.53
N LEU A 572 3.86 -28.29 -16.90
CA LEU A 572 4.29 -29.49 -17.59
C LEU A 572 3.11 -30.50 -17.58
N PRO A 573 2.51 -30.81 -18.74
CA PRO A 573 1.36 -31.71 -18.79
C PRO A 573 1.69 -33.09 -18.18
N GLY A 574 0.81 -33.62 -17.34
CA GLY A 574 0.99 -34.92 -16.67
C GLY A 574 2.04 -34.96 -15.55
N ALA A 575 2.80 -33.87 -15.33
CA ALA A 575 3.84 -33.82 -14.31
C ALA A 575 3.31 -34.07 -12.89
N THR A 576 2.17 -33.47 -12.54
CA THR A 576 1.55 -33.69 -11.23
C THR A 576 1.24 -35.15 -10.97
N GLU A 577 0.59 -35.82 -11.93
CA GLU A 577 0.24 -37.24 -11.78
C GLU A 577 1.48 -38.12 -11.68
N TYR A 578 2.49 -37.83 -12.50
CA TYR A 578 3.75 -38.56 -12.50
C TYR A 578 4.47 -38.48 -11.16
N VAL A 579 4.69 -37.26 -10.64
CA VAL A 579 5.43 -37.05 -9.40
C VAL A 579 4.65 -37.62 -8.22
N LEU A 580 3.32 -37.46 -8.19
CA LEU A 580 2.47 -38.05 -7.14
C LEU A 580 2.45 -39.59 -7.16
N ARG A 581 2.61 -40.23 -8.33
CA ARG A 581 2.73 -41.71 -8.45
C ARG A 581 4.07 -42.23 -7.92
N ARG A 582 5.15 -41.45 -8.05
CA ARG A 582 6.51 -41.82 -7.62
C ARG A 582 6.89 -41.28 -6.23
N ARG A 583 5.94 -40.70 -5.50
CA ARG A 583 6.17 -40.18 -4.14
C ARG A 583 6.62 -41.29 -3.20
N ALA A 584 7.53 -40.97 -2.28
CA ALA A 584 7.96 -41.86 -1.21
C ALA A 584 7.40 -41.35 0.12
N ILE A 585 6.85 -42.23 0.95
CA ILE A 585 6.40 -41.88 2.29
C ILE A 585 7.56 -42.13 3.25
N THR A 586 8.09 -41.06 3.84
CA THR A 586 9.16 -41.12 4.85
C THR A 586 8.61 -40.54 6.14
N GLU A 587 8.59 -41.33 7.22
CA GLU A 587 8.07 -40.92 8.54
C GLU A 587 6.67 -40.27 8.50
N GLY A 588 5.78 -40.81 7.66
CA GLY A 588 4.39 -40.33 7.52
C GLY A 588 4.23 -39.08 6.65
N ILE A 589 5.30 -38.61 6.01
CA ILE A 589 5.27 -37.50 5.05
C ILE A 589 5.51 -38.01 3.64
N ALA A 590 4.59 -37.68 2.73
CA ALA A 590 4.77 -37.94 1.30
C ALA A 590 5.73 -36.92 0.66
N LEU A 591 6.87 -37.37 0.15
CA LEU A 591 7.93 -36.55 -0.45
C LEU A 591 8.20 -36.97 -1.91
N PRO A 592 8.76 -36.07 -2.74
CA PRO A 592 9.22 -36.43 -4.08
C PRO A 592 10.30 -37.51 -4.01
N SER A 593 10.40 -38.34 -5.05
CA SER A 593 11.60 -39.15 -5.27
C SER A 593 12.82 -38.24 -5.42
N ASP A 594 14.03 -38.68 -5.02
CA ASP A 594 15.24 -37.86 -5.13
C ASP A 594 15.47 -37.30 -6.55
N ALA A 595 15.13 -38.10 -7.56
CA ALA A 595 15.21 -37.71 -8.97
C ALA A 595 14.24 -36.56 -9.29
N ASP A 596 13.00 -36.61 -8.81
CA ASP A 596 12.01 -35.57 -9.05
C ASP A 596 12.24 -34.33 -8.17
N ALA A 597 12.75 -34.52 -6.95
CA ALA A 597 13.14 -33.46 -6.03
C ALA A 597 14.22 -32.57 -6.65
N PHE A 598 15.19 -33.17 -7.36
CA PHE A 598 16.20 -32.43 -8.11
C PHE A 598 15.56 -31.48 -9.12
N TRP A 599 14.68 -32.01 -9.99
CA TRP A 599 14.09 -31.22 -11.08
C TRP A 599 13.11 -30.16 -10.58
N LEU A 600 12.31 -30.46 -9.55
CA LEU A 600 11.42 -29.48 -8.93
C LEU A 600 12.21 -28.31 -8.33
N LEU A 601 13.28 -28.59 -7.58
CA LEU A 601 14.13 -27.56 -6.98
C LEU A 601 14.89 -26.76 -8.05
N LEU A 602 15.43 -27.44 -9.06
CA LEU A 602 16.17 -26.80 -10.15
C LEU A 602 15.26 -25.86 -10.94
N LEU A 603 14.08 -26.34 -11.38
CA LEU A 603 13.13 -25.53 -12.12
C LEU A 603 12.60 -24.37 -11.30
N HIS A 604 12.36 -24.54 -10.00
CA HIS A 604 12.04 -23.42 -9.11
C HIS A 604 13.14 -22.35 -9.12
N CYS A 605 14.41 -22.75 -8.99
CA CYS A 605 15.52 -21.80 -9.01
C CYS A 605 15.65 -21.08 -10.35
N LEU A 606 15.50 -21.80 -11.47
CA LEU A 606 15.70 -21.26 -12.81
C LEU A 606 14.51 -20.47 -13.34
N LEU A 607 13.28 -20.92 -13.06
CA LEU A 607 12.06 -20.38 -13.66
C LEU A 607 11.25 -19.48 -12.71
N ASP A 608 11.43 -19.58 -11.38
CA ASP A 608 10.76 -18.68 -10.43
C ASP A 608 11.67 -17.62 -9.82
N LYS A 609 12.96 -17.91 -9.69
CA LYS A 609 13.93 -17.05 -8.99
C LYS A 609 14.99 -16.42 -9.88
N ASP A 610 15.08 -16.82 -11.16
CA ASP A 610 16.09 -16.41 -12.15
C ASP A 610 17.55 -16.62 -11.70
N ARG A 611 17.79 -17.40 -10.63
CA ARG A 611 19.12 -17.72 -10.09
C ARG A 611 19.07 -18.92 -9.15
N VAL A 612 20.16 -19.69 -9.13
CA VAL A 612 20.38 -20.74 -8.13
C VAL A 612 21.12 -20.13 -6.95
N ALA A 613 20.47 -20.07 -5.79
CA ALA A 613 21.13 -19.60 -4.58
C ALA A 613 22.20 -20.61 -4.12
N VAL A 614 23.31 -20.11 -3.58
CA VAL A 614 24.48 -20.94 -3.19
C VAL A 614 24.10 -22.11 -2.28
N HIS A 615 23.11 -21.92 -1.40
CA HIS A 615 22.67 -22.96 -0.49
C HIS A 615 21.84 -24.08 -1.15
N HIS A 616 21.21 -23.82 -2.31
CA HIS A 616 20.54 -24.86 -3.08
C HIS A 616 21.53 -25.71 -3.89
N LEU A 617 22.75 -25.22 -4.15
CA LEU A 617 23.77 -25.96 -4.91
C LEU A 617 24.18 -27.25 -4.21
N ALA A 618 24.29 -27.26 -2.88
CA ALA A 618 24.64 -28.47 -2.11
C ALA A 618 23.56 -29.55 -2.26
N THR A 619 22.29 -29.17 -2.10
CA THR A 619 21.14 -30.07 -2.30
C THR A 619 21.06 -30.56 -3.74
N LEU A 620 21.22 -29.66 -4.72
CA LEU A 620 21.21 -30.03 -6.14
C LEU A 620 22.35 -30.98 -6.49
N ARG A 621 23.58 -30.75 -5.98
CA ARG A 621 24.72 -31.67 -6.14
C ARG A 621 24.42 -33.05 -5.59
N ARG A 622 23.84 -33.13 -4.39
CA ARG A 622 23.48 -34.40 -3.74
C ARG A 622 22.44 -35.18 -4.55
N LEU A 623 21.40 -34.50 -5.03
CA LEU A 623 20.30 -35.12 -5.78
C LEU A 623 20.67 -35.41 -7.25
N ALA A 624 21.75 -34.81 -7.78
CA ALA A 624 22.18 -34.98 -9.17
C ALA A 624 22.63 -36.41 -9.52
N SER A 625 22.91 -37.27 -8.54
CA SER A 625 23.26 -38.68 -8.79
C SER A 625 22.08 -39.49 -9.35
N GLY A 626 20.86 -39.20 -8.90
CA GLY A 626 19.62 -39.87 -9.34
C GLY A 626 18.78 -39.12 -10.38
N ALA A 627 19.15 -37.88 -10.71
CA ALA A 627 18.34 -36.96 -11.52
C ALA A 627 18.03 -37.43 -12.96
N MET A 628 18.90 -38.24 -13.57
CA MET A 628 18.76 -38.67 -14.97
C MET A 628 17.53 -39.58 -15.21
N GLY A 629 17.01 -40.23 -14.17
CA GLY A 629 15.87 -41.15 -14.26
C GLY A 629 14.48 -40.52 -14.04
N SER A 630 14.39 -39.18 -13.99
CA SER A 630 13.12 -38.47 -13.80
C SER A 630 12.43 -38.14 -15.12
N ALA A 631 11.14 -38.46 -15.23
CA ALA A 631 10.36 -38.02 -16.40
C ALA A 631 10.11 -36.51 -16.41
N LEU A 632 10.30 -35.77 -15.30
CA LEU A 632 10.27 -34.31 -15.32
C LEU A 632 11.39 -33.75 -16.19
N GLY A 633 12.61 -34.27 -16.01
CA GLY A 633 13.77 -33.92 -16.84
C GLY A 633 13.57 -34.28 -18.31
N ALA A 634 13.11 -35.52 -18.58
CA ALA A 634 12.84 -35.96 -19.94
C ALA A 634 11.75 -35.13 -20.63
N SER A 635 10.66 -34.82 -19.92
CA SER A 635 9.56 -34.00 -20.44
C SER A 635 9.97 -32.54 -20.64
N LEU A 636 10.81 -31.99 -19.75
CA LEU A 636 11.41 -30.67 -19.91
C LEU A 636 12.25 -30.59 -21.19
N CYS A 637 13.15 -31.54 -21.40
CA CYS A 637 14.00 -31.59 -22.60
C CYS A 637 13.16 -31.78 -23.88
N SER A 638 12.12 -32.62 -23.84
CA SER A 638 11.17 -32.76 -24.95
C SER A 638 10.45 -31.44 -25.26
N ALA A 639 10.01 -30.71 -24.23
CA ALA A 639 9.34 -29.41 -24.38
C ALA A 639 10.26 -28.28 -24.86
N ALA A 640 11.51 -28.25 -24.38
CA ALA A 640 12.52 -27.26 -24.77
C ALA A 640 13.15 -27.57 -26.13
N GLY A 641 13.13 -28.82 -26.57
CA GLY A 641 13.68 -29.27 -27.85
C GLY A 641 15.14 -29.75 -27.78
N PRO A 642 15.72 -30.16 -28.92
CA PRO A 642 16.98 -30.92 -28.98
C PRO A 642 18.23 -30.14 -28.53
N ALA A 643 18.10 -28.82 -28.31
CA ALA A 643 19.19 -27.96 -27.85
C ALA A 643 19.45 -28.05 -26.33
N PHE A 644 18.67 -28.85 -25.61
CA PHE A 644 18.78 -29.04 -24.17
C PHE A 644 18.83 -30.52 -23.82
N SER A 645 19.91 -30.98 -23.21
CA SER A 645 20.01 -32.32 -22.64
C SER A 645 19.83 -32.29 -21.13
N ALA A 646 19.25 -33.35 -20.57
CA ALA A 646 19.15 -33.53 -19.12
C ALA A 646 20.55 -33.60 -18.49
N SER A 647 21.53 -34.15 -19.21
CA SER A 647 22.94 -34.20 -18.78
C SER A 647 23.51 -32.81 -18.52
N ASP A 648 23.19 -31.81 -19.36
CA ASP A 648 23.76 -30.46 -19.24
C ASP A 648 23.38 -29.82 -17.90
N PHE A 649 22.13 -30.00 -17.47
CA PHE A 649 21.63 -29.51 -16.18
C PHE A 649 22.22 -30.30 -15.01
N VAL A 650 22.34 -31.61 -15.15
CA VAL A 650 22.87 -32.49 -14.11
C VAL A 650 24.37 -32.26 -13.91
N ASP A 651 25.14 -32.07 -14.97
CA ASP A 651 26.58 -31.83 -14.93
C ASP A 651 26.91 -30.41 -14.42
N ALA A 652 26.12 -29.39 -14.83
CA ALA A 652 26.20 -28.05 -14.26
C ALA A 652 25.85 -28.04 -12.76
N ALA A 653 24.87 -28.85 -12.34
CA ALA A 653 24.56 -29.01 -10.93
C ALA A 653 25.67 -29.76 -10.17
N ARG A 654 26.25 -30.85 -10.72
CA ARG A 654 27.36 -31.61 -10.11
C ARG A 654 28.61 -30.76 -9.92
N SER A 655 29.01 -30.03 -10.95
CA SER A 655 30.10 -29.05 -10.87
C SER A 655 29.77 -27.89 -9.92
N GLY A 656 28.47 -27.66 -9.64
CA GLY A 656 27.91 -26.57 -8.86
C GLY A 656 28.32 -25.20 -9.37
N ASP A 657 28.43 -25.09 -10.69
CA ASP A 657 28.58 -23.83 -11.38
C ASP A 657 27.21 -23.12 -11.43
N ALA A 658 27.00 -22.20 -10.49
CA ALA A 658 25.77 -21.43 -10.38
C ALA A 658 25.53 -20.53 -11.61
N GLU A 659 26.60 -20.09 -12.28
CA GLU A 659 26.52 -19.20 -13.42
C GLU A 659 26.14 -19.98 -14.69
N ALA A 660 26.73 -21.16 -14.89
CA ALA A 660 26.32 -22.07 -15.95
C ALA A 660 24.84 -22.47 -15.82
N LEU A 661 24.38 -22.79 -14.59
CA LEU A 661 22.96 -23.06 -14.33
C LEU A 661 22.07 -21.84 -14.64
N ARG A 662 22.52 -20.63 -14.29
CA ARG A 662 21.79 -19.38 -14.58
C ARG A 662 21.67 -19.16 -16.08
N GLU A 663 22.75 -19.34 -16.84
CA GLU A 663 22.73 -19.21 -18.31
C GLU A 663 21.82 -20.25 -18.97
N LEU A 664 21.88 -21.50 -18.52
CA LEU A 664 20.96 -22.56 -18.95
C LEU A 664 19.50 -22.19 -18.68
N GLY A 665 19.20 -21.66 -17.49
CA GLY A 665 17.86 -21.20 -17.12
C GLY A 665 17.33 -20.06 -18.01
N VAL A 666 18.17 -19.07 -18.32
CA VAL A 666 17.80 -17.95 -19.21
C VAL A 666 17.50 -18.47 -20.62
N ARG A 667 18.35 -19.35 -21.16
CA ARG A 667 18.13 -19.98 -22.47
C ARG A 667 16.88 -20.84 -22.48
N LEU A 668 16.66 -21.64 -21.45
CA LEU A 668 15.51 -22.51 -21.28
C LEU A 668 14.20 -21.72 -21.27
N ALA A 669 14.11 -20.66 -20.46
CA ALA A 669 12.93 -19.81 -20.38
C ALA A 669 12.60 -19.13 -21.72
N ALA A 670 13.62 -18.69 -22.46
CA ALA A 670 13.45 -18.11 -23.79
C ALA A 670 12.92 -19.14 -24.81
N GLU A 671 13.43 -20.37 -24.76
CA GLU A 671 13.04 -21.44 -25.67
C GLU A 671 11.63 -21.96 -25.39
N LEU A 672 11.29 -22.20 -24.12
CA LEU A 672 9.93 -22.58 -23.70
C LEU A 672 8.91 -21.51 -24.11
N LYS A 673 9.28 -20.22 -24.07
CA LYS A 673 8.44 -19.13 -24.56
C LYS A 673 8.29 -19.16 -26.08
N ARG A 674 9.32 -19.56 -26.83
CA ARG A 674 9.30 -19.65 -28.29
C ARG A 674 8.39 -20.76 -28.78
N ARG A 675 8.42 -21.92 -28.12
CA ARG A 675 7.74 -23.17 -28.53
C ARG A 675 6.29 -23.30 -28.05
N ARG A 676 5.75 -22.34 -27.27
CA ARG A 676 4.35 -22.40 -26.83
C ARG A 676 3.35 -22.47 -28.01
N PRO A 677 2.32 -23.32 -27.92
CA PRO A 677 1.24 -23.37 -28.90
C PRO A 677 0.56 -22.01 -29.09
N LEU A 678 0.18 -21.70 -30.33
CA LEU A 678 -0.41 -20.40 -30.70
C LEU A 678 -1.69 -20.08 -29.91
N GLY A 679 -2.51 -21.11 -29.60
CA GLY A 679 -3.74 -20.97 -28.82
C GLY A 679 -3.52 -20.56 -27.35
N GLU A 680 -2.44 -21.00 -26.72
CA GLU A 680 -2.07 -20.53 -25.36
C GLU A 680 -1.47 -19.13 -25.39
N ARG A 681 -0.69 -18.81 -26.42
CA ARG A 681 -0.20 -17.44 -26.64
C ARG A 681 -1.36 -16.45 -26.82
N LEU A 682 -2.42 -16.86 -27.51
CA LEU A 682 -3.67 -16.10 -27.67
C LEU A 682 -4.45 -15.97 -26.36
N LYS A 683 -4.59 -17.04 -25.55
CA LYS A 683 -5.21 -16.94 -24.21
C LYS A 683 -4.47 -15.95 -23.29
N VAL A 684 -3.12 -15.94 -23.33
CA VAL A 684 -2.30 -14.98 -22.57
C VAL A 684 -2.41 -13.55 -23.12
N MET A 685 -2.69 -13.37 -24.41
CA MET A 685 -2.99 -12.05 -24.98
C MET A 685 -4.42 -11.59 -24.69
N LEU A 686 -5.39 -12.50 -24.65
CA LEU A 686 -6.81 -12.22 -24.38
C LEU A 686 -7.11 -12.03 -22.89
N SER A 687 -6.37 -12.66 -21.96
CA SER A 687 -6.45 -12.34 -20.53
C SER A 687 -5.82 -10.99 -20.17
N ARG A 688 -5.21 -10.31 -21.15
CA ARG A 688 -4.68 -8.94 -21.07
C ARG A 688 -5.59 -7.89 -21.71
N ALA A 689 -6.71 -8.30 -22.32
CA ALA A 689 -7.78 -7.44 -22.83
C ALA A 689 -8.96 -7.44 -21.84
#